data_AF-A0A517NMS7-F1
#
_entry.id   AF-A0A517NMS7-F1
#
_cell.length_a   1.000
_cell.length_b   1.000
_cell.length_c   1.000
_cell.angle_alpha   90.00
_cell.angle_beta   90.00
_cell.angle_gamma   90.00
#
_symmetry.space_group_name_H-M   'P 1'
#
loop_
_entity.id
_entity.type
_entity.pdbx_description
1 polymer ?
#
loop_
_entity_poly.entity_id
_entity_poly.type
_entity_poly.pdbx_seq_one_letter_code
_entity_poly.pdbx_strand_id
1 'polypeptide(L)'
;MIRIFCVVFFCALFANARPAFAQSVATSRGLVVRYDFSTTSGSTVYDRGGVGSPLNLKIKDSRQVKRSDGALTVTGETTIASAEPAKKVTDAIKRSQQFSVEAWVRTDSLSQSGPARIVTLSQNSVKRNFTLGQDKDRYEVRFRSAKTDANGLPGLGSPANSVATKLTHLLYTRTKSGDTSMYIDGKRVAKGKSAGDLKAWDSSSRLALANELTGDRLFRGTYHAVAIYSTALTEKEVRANFAAGSQVAKLATANNGQPIDPVAGSRRRISTGLQALYDFREPSGDHVRDRSGRGEPIDLKIGDTKAVVRHDGGLEIKGSTSLRSAKPATRLARAIKAAGAFSIEAWIAPQNTSQKGPARIVTLSKDSVNRNFLLGQDGNRFDVRFRTDRTDGNGLPSTSTAGGTAKKKLIHIVYTRSKSGDAKIYLDGAPAQSGRVEGSLRNWDPSYRLTLGDEISGGRQWRGTYHLVAIYNRDLSGREVRQNYQAGSNGQTDDPSELPEHAIAKKMSPQQLFFEHKVAPLLAKHCLECHESAVSEGGLNLARKTAALAGGDSGKVIVANNAADSLLWQSVEHDEMPSNREPLSDDEKTVLRKWIDDGAEWTFDFIDPAVYAHEGRTNQIWLRRLTVPEYIETIRATFGVDVDEDAKRILPRDMRADGFSNTAYNLNVDLQHVDAYAKLAQIVVAKLDVRPFAKRFRGRLSMTDNDMRGLIEEMGKWILRGPLEGHEVVLFRGISTSVASAGGSVDDAIGYVIRAMIQSPKFLYRIEKQRGDGQQRELDEYELASRLSYIIWGASPDQELYSAAEAGDLFDDQGLASQVQRMLQDPRAVSQSLSFISQWLNLGRMDNMQPSPERFPKWQPSLAQDMRNETLMFAEEVLWKQKRPLSDLLSAQVTFLTPALAKHYGIQPQGDKATRYDLSDVPSRGGLMTHGSVLTVGGDDASMVTRGLLVMHELLRGIVKDPPPGTDTTPVPSEPGLSQRGIAEDRIANDACSGCHRKFEPLAFGLEKFDGVGAFHDVDEYGNKLREDGQVLIPGDAKPMKYSTSGQLMEILAKSERVKETLTWKITQFALGRPLLAEDASIVSDIHRQAEQNGGTYPALITAIVASDLVRKINTESK
;
A
#
# COMPACT_ATOMS: atom_id res chain seq x y z
N MET A 1 18.88 -24.23 19.11
CA MET A 1 19.38 -23.53 17.90
C MET A 1 18.28 -22.97 17.02
N ILE A 2 17.19 -23.69 16.72
CA ILE A 2 16.11 -23.18 15.84
C ILE A 2 15.33 -21.99 16.44
N ARG A 3 15.17 -21.90 17.77
CA ARG A 3 14.64 -20.68 18.41
C ARG A 3 15.55 -19.45 18.20
N ILE A 4 16.86 -19.65 18.21
CA ILE A 4 17.85 -18.59 17.93
C ILE A 4 17.83 -18.27 16.43
N PHE A 5 17.70 -19.29 15.56
CA PHE A 5 17.56 -19.09 14.12
C PHE A 5 16.25 -18.38 13.75
N CYS A 6 15.11 -18.69 14.38
CA CYS A 6 13.83 -18.00 14.19
C CYS A 6 13.84 -16.58 14.76
N VAL A 7 14.46 -16.34 15.93
CA VAL A 7 14.63 -14.98 16.46
C VAL A 7 15.60 -14.18 15.60
N VAL A 8 16.66 -14.80 15.07
CA VAL A 8 17.58 -14.17 14.12
C VAL A 8 16.94 -14.00 12.75
N PHE A 9 16.02 -14.87 12.31
CA PHE A 9 15.31 -14.77 11.03
C PHE A 9 14.19 -13.73 11.08
N PHE A 10 13.43 -13.67 12.18
CA PHE A 10 12.55 -12.54 12.50
C PHE A 10 13.38 -11.26 12.61
N CYS A 11 14.47 -11.22 13.39
CA CYS A 11 15.30 -10.02 13.50
C CYS A 11 16.03 -9.64 12.20
N ALA A 12 16.39 -10.57 11.32
CA ALA A 12 17.10 -10.31 10.07
C ALA A 12 16.17 -9.88 8.92
N LEU A 13 14.93 -10.40 8.87
CA LEU A 13 13.91 -9.92 7.93
C LEU A 13 13.27 -8.60 8.39
N PHE A 14 13.08 -8.41 9.71
CA PHE A 14 12.71 -7.10 10.27
C PHE A 14 13.87 -6.08 10.27
N ALA A 15 15.12 -6.51 10.04
CA ALA A 15 16.25 -5.63 9.85
C ALA A 15 16.36 -5.06 8.42
N ASN A 16 15.86 -5.76 7.40
CA ASN A 16 16.03 -5.36 5.98
C ASN A 16 14.90 -4.46 5.43
N ALA A 17 13.92 -4.10 6.25
CA ALA A 17 12.84 -3.17 5.94
C ALA A 17 12.90 -1.90 6.81
N ARG A 18 14.10 -1.33 6.98
CA ARG A 18 14.29 -0.08 7.72
C ARG A 18 15.21 0.84 6.93
N PRO A 19 14.87 2.14 6.79
CA PRO A 19 15.71 3.12 6.08
C PRO A 19 17.12 3.09 6.66
N ALA A 20 18.14 3.40 5.86
CA ALA A 20 19.54 3.17 6.24
C ALA A 20 19.88 3.73 7.64
N PHE A 21 19.28 4.84 8.09
CA PHE A 21 19.47 5.40 9.44
C PHE A 21 18.70 4.74 10.59
N ALA A 22 17.71 3.88 10.32
CA ALA A 22 16.89 3.22 11.34
C ALA A 22 17.57 2.01 12.02
N GLN A 23 18.84 1.70 11.70
CA GLN A 23 19.67 0.67 12.35
C GLN A 23 20.73 1.23 13.33
N SER A 24 20.71 2.53 13.68
CA SER A 24 21.75 3.13 14.55
C SER A 24 21.79 2.60 16.00
N VAL A 25 20.81 1.80 16.39
CA VAL A 25 20.65 1.22 17.73
C VAL A 25 20.64 -0.30 17.61
N ALA A 26 21.73 -0.94 18.02
CA ALA A 26 21.84 -2.40 18.09
C ALA A 26 21.13 -2.99 19.32
N THR A 27 20.90 -2.16 20.34
CA THR A 27 20.39 -2.57 21.65
C THR A 27 18.98 -2.03 21.88
N SER A 28 17.96 -2.88 21.96
CA SER A 28 16.59 -2.47 22.31
C SER A 28 16.29 -2.49 23.81
N ARG A 29 17.23 -3.02 24.62
CA ARG A 29 17.07 -3.16 26.08
C ARG A 29 16.85 -1.79 26.73
N GLY A 30 15.69 -1.64 27.37
CA GLY A 30 15.31 -0.43 28.09
C GLY A 30 14.99 0.77 27.20
N LEU A 31 14.93 0.64 25.87
CA LEU A 31 14.60 1.73 24.95
C LEU A 31 13.20 2.29 25.26
N VAL A 32 13.06 3.62 25.31
CA VAL A 32 11.79 4.29 25.64
C VAL A 32 11.30 5.16 24.48
N VAL A 33 12.20 5.90 23.84
CA VAL A 33 11.91 6.69 22.63
C VAL A 33 13.06 6.57 21.64
N ARG A 34 12.75 6.63 20.35
CA ARG A 34 13.74 6.68 19.27
C ARG A 34 13.27 7.56 18.13
N TYR A 35 14.08 8.51 17.70
CA TYR A 35 13.84 9.35 16.53
C TYR A 35 14.96 9.07 15.53
N ASP A 36 14.62 8.61 14.33
CA ASP A 36 15.60 8.31 13.26
C ASP A 36 15.57 9.32 12.10
N PHE A 37 14.74 10.36 12.23
CA PHE A 37 14.60 11.47 11.27
C PHE A 37 14.39 11.01 9.81
N SER A 38 13.83 9.82 9.59
CA SER A 38 13.54 9.22 8.28
C SER A 38 12.44 9.95 7.49
N THR A 39 11.56 10.69 8.16
CA THR A 39 10.52 11.49 7.49
C THR A 39 11.16 12.67 6.77
N THR A 40 10.92 12.78 5.45
CA THR A 40 11.54 13.78 4.56
C THR A 40 10.72 15.08 4.42
N SER A 41 9.48 15.12 4.91
CA SER A 41 8.60 16.29 4.85
C SER A 41 7.72 16.40 6.12
N GLY A 42 6.99 17.50 6.25
CA GLY A 42 6.07 17.75 7.37
C GLY A 42 6.70 18.28 8.67
N SER A 43 5.84 18.74 9.58
CA SER A 43 6.22 19.41 10.84
C SER A 43 6.34 18.47 12.04
N THR A 44 6.34 17.14 11.82
CA THR A 44 6.38 16.15 12.91
C THR A 44 7.63 15.28 12.83
N VAL A 45 8.27 15.01 13.97
CA VAL A 45 9.32 14.00 14.14
C VAL A 45 8.72 12.85 14.94
N TYR A 46 8.63 11.68 14.31
CA TYR A 46 7.92 10.55 14.88
C TYR A 46 8.79 9.74 15.83
N ASP A 47 8.22 9.35 16.96
CA ASP A 47 8.82 8.38 17.85
C ASP A 47 8.64 6.96 17.30
N ARG A 48 9.77 6.34 16.94
CA ARG A 48 9.92 5.00 16.39
C ARG A 48 10.41 3.98 17.43
N GLY A 49 10.37 4.34 18.72
CA GLY A 49 10.84 3.48 19.81
C GLY A 49 9.97 2.24 20.04
N GLY A 50 8.70 2.26 19.61
CA GLY A 50 7.78 1.12 19.70
C GLY A 50 7.32 0.77 21.11
N VAL A 51 7.50 1.67 22.09
CA VAL A 51 7.14 1.46 23.50
C VAL A 51 6.05 2.45 23.93
N GLY A 52 4.88 1.90 24.25
CA GLY A 52 3.68 2.64 24.62
C GLY A 52 3.20 3.59 23.52
N SER A 53 2.36 4.57 23.88
CA SER A 53 1.93 5.61 22.93
C SER A 53 3.15 6.39 22.40
N PRO A 54 3.23 6.68 21.09
CA PRO A 54 4.34 7.43 20.50
C PRO A 54 4.47 8.83 21.10
N LEU A 55 5.68 9.23 21.50
CA LEU A 55 5.96 10.60 21.94
C LEU A 55 6.46 11.43 20.76
N ASN A 56 5.58 11.75 19.80
CA ASN A 56 5.95 12.52 18.62
C ASN A 56 6.35 13.96 18.99
N LEU A 57 7.35 14.51 18.30
CA LEU A 57 7.80 15.89 18.48
C LEU A 57 7.28 16.76 17.33
N LYS A 58 6.83 17.97 17.64
CA LYS A 58 6.42 18.98 16.68
C LYS A 58 7.55 19.98 16.45
N ILE A 59 7.83 20.26 15.19
CA ILE A 59 8.73 21.31 14.75
C ILE A 59 7.94 22.62 14.78
N LYS A 60 8.34 23.56 15.64
CA LYS A 60 7.64 24.84 15.83
C LYS A 60 7.63 25.69 14.54
N ASP A 61 8.78 25.84 13.90
CA ASP A 61 8.90 26.46 12.57
C ASP A 61 9.62 25.50 11.62
N SER A 62 8.88 24.95 10.66
CA SER A 62 9.38 23.98 9.69
C SER A 62 10.26 24.60 8.62
N ARG A 63 10.21 25.93 8.40
CA ARG A 63 11.08 26.65 7.45
C ARG A 63 12.52 26.73 7.95
N GLN A 64 12.70 26.59 9.27
CA GLN A 64 13.99 26.64 9.95
C GLN A 64 14.62 25.26 10.10
N VAL A 65 14.06 24.24 9.44
CA VAL A 65 14.67 22.91 9.32
C VAL A 65 14.72 22.47 7.86
N LYS A 66 15.78 21.76 7.49
CA LYS A 66 15.87 21.02 6.23
C LYS A 66 15.82 19.53 6.53
N ARG A 67 14.90 18.83 5.89
CA ARG A 67 14.73 17.38 6.06
C ARG A 67 15.25 16.64 4.83
N SER A 68 15.90 15.52 5.05
CA SER A 68 16.34 14.56 4.06
C SER A 68 16.18 13.16 4.64
N ASP A 69 16.20 12.10 3.82
CA ASP A 69 16.02 10.75 4.35
C ASP A 69 17.12 10.42 5.38
N GLY A 70 16.70 10.20 6.62
CA GLY A 70 17.58 9.90 7.76
C GLY A 70 18.35 11.11 8.32
N ALA A 71 17.94 12.34 8.02
CA ALA A 71 18.53 13.52 8.64
C ALA A 71 17.57 14.72 8.79
N LEU A 72 17.74 15.46 9.88
CA LEU A 72 17.08 16.74 10.11
C LEU A 72 18.13 17.79 10.45
N THR A 73 18.30 18.78 9.58
CA THR A 73 19.24 19.89 9.76
C THR A 73 18.52 21.12 10.27
N VAL A 74 18.99 21.70 11.37
CA VAL A 74 18.46 22.92 11.97
C VAL A 74 19.14 24.12 11.31
N THR A 75 18.42 24.82 10.42
CA THR A 75 18.97 25.95 9.66
C THR A 75 18.72 27.31 10.30
N GLY A 76 17.77 27.40 11.23
CA GLY A 76 17.53 28.61 12.01
C GLY A 76 16.79 28.35 13.33
N GLU A 77 16.21 29.40 13.90
CA GLU A 77 15.60 29.32 15.24
C GLU A 77 14.28 28.55 15.20
N THR A 78 14.28 27.39 15.88
CA THR A 78 13.09 26.56 16.05
C THR A 78 13.27 25.69 17.27
N THR A 79 12.16 25.13 17.77
CA THR A 79 12.17 24.12 18.83
C THR A 79 11.43 22.89 18.30
N ILE A 80 11.99 21.71 18.53
CA ILE A 80 11.38 20.43 18.11
C ILE A 80 10.96 19.70 19.38
N ALA A 81 9.70 19.80 19.79
CA ALA A 81 9.26 19.39 21.13
C ALA A 81 7.99 18.55 21.13
N SER A 82 7.86 17.65 22.12
CA SER A 82 6.63 16.89 22.36
C SER A 82 5.49 17.85 22.68
N ALA A 83 4.28 17.65 22.14
CA ALA A 83 3.13 18.50 22.49
C ALA A 83 2.80 18.38 23.98
N GLU A 84 2.69 17.13 24.44
CA GLU A 84 2.40 16.77 25.83
C GLU A 84 3.66 16.53 26.67
N PRO A 85 3.55 16.57 28.02
CA PRO A 85 4.60 16.12 28.92
C PRO A 85 5.09 14.71 28.59
N ALA A 86 6.41 14.51 28.63
CA ALA A 86 7.05 13.24 28.28
C ALA A 86 6.97 12.21 29.43
N LYS A 87 5.77 11.99 29.98
CA LYS A 87 5.52 11.10 31.14
C LYS A 87 6.12 9.72 30.95
N LYS A 88 6.01 9.14 29.75
CA LYS A 88 6.58 7.81 29.48
C LYS A 88 8.10 7.74 29.67
N VAL A 89 8.83 8.81 29.37
CA VAL A 89 10.28 8.90 29.59
C VAL A 89 10.56 9.14 31.07
N THR A 90 9.89 10.13 31.66
CA THR A 90 10.09 10.50 33.07
C THR A 90 9.79 9.33 34.01
N ASP A 91 8.65 8.66 33.84
CA ASP A 91 8.20 7.60 34.74
C ASP A 91 9.05 6.34 34.59
N ALA A 92 9.50 6.02 33.37
CA ALA A 92 10.40 4.89 33.14
C ALA A 92 11.74 5.09 33.86
N ILE A 93 12.30 6.31 33.82
CA ILE A 93 13.58 6.64 34.47
C ILE A 93 13.41 6.74 36.00
N LYS A 94 12.28 7.27 36.50
CA LYS A 94 11.95 7.27 37.92
C LYS A 94 11.82 5.84 38.47
N ARG A 95 11.23 4.92 37.71
CA ARG A 95 11.13 3.51 38.14
C ARG A 95 12.48 2.81 38.14
N SER A 96 13.27 3.00 37.09
CA SER A 96 14.54 2.27 36.94
C SER A 96 15.67 2.84 37.78
N GLN A 97 15.63 4.14 38.10
CA GLN A 97 16.70 4.90 38.74
C GLN A 97 18.02 4.90 37.95
N GLN A 98 17.96 4.63 36.64
CA GLN A 98 19.09 4.57 35.72
C GLN A 98 18.62 4.97 34.32
N PHE A 99 19.51 5.50 33.48
CA PHE A 99 19.13 5.86 32.12
C PHE A 99 20.33 6.01 31.21
N SER A 100 20.07 5.97 29.89
CA SER A 100 21.04 6.39 28.88
C SER A 100 20.39 7.31 27.86
N VAL A 101 21.15 8.25 27.33
CA VAL A 101 20.73 9.14 26.23
C VAL A 101 21.76 9.03 25.13
N GLU A 102 21.31 8.82 23.90
CA GLU A 102 22.12 8.62 22.71
C GLU A 102 21.69 9.60 21.62
N ALA A 103 22.66 10.20 20.93
CA ALA A 103 22.42 11.08 19.81
C ALA A 103 23.51 10.90 18.74
N TRP A 104 23.09 10.81 17.48
CA TRP A 104 23.95 10.88 16.31
C TRP A 104 23.75 12.25 15.67
N VAL A 105 24.76 13.11 15.79
CA VAL A 105 24.68 14.50 15.36
C VAL A 105 25.92 14.97 14.62
N ARG A 106 25.74 15.91 13.71
CA ARG A 106 26.80 16.72 13.13
C ARG A 106 26.57 18.16 13.59
N THR A 107 27.48 18.70 14.40
CA THR A 107 27.40 20.12 14.79
C THR A 107 27.84 21.01 13.63
N ASP A 108 27.21 22.18 13.46
CA ASP A 108 27.63 23.14 12.44
C ASP A 108 28.80 24.02 12.90
N SER A 109 29.03 24.14 14.21
CA SER A 109 30.09 24.96 14.77
C SER A 109 30.68 24.36 16.04
N LEU A 110 32.00 24.53 16.21
CA LEU A 110 32.74 24.15 17.41
C LEU A 110 32.60 25.17 18.56
N SER A 111 31.90 26.29 18.35
CA SER A 111 31.84 27.40 19.31
C SER A 111 30.46 27.64 19.92
N GLN A 112 29.48 26.76 19.70
CA GLN A 112 28.14 26.92 20.26
C GLN A 112 28.17 26.87 21.79
N SER A 113 27.68 27.90 22.47
CA SER A 113 27.79 28.03 23.94
C SER A 113 26.42 28.03 24.63
N GLY A 114 26.33 27.58 25.89
CA GLY A 114 25.13 27.80 26.71
C GLY A 114 24.46 26.63 27.46
N PRO A 115 25.09 25.46 27.60
CA PRO A 115 25.25 24.55 26.47
C PRO A 115 24.06 24.60 25.49
N ALA A 116 24.32 24.68 24.18
CA ALA A 116 23.30 24.52 23.14
C ALA A 116 22.58 23.16 23.29
N ARG A 117 21.24 23.14 23.19
CA ARG A 117 20.43 21.95 23.55
C ARG A 117 20.38 20.94 22.40
N ILE A 118 21.13 19.86 22.54
CA ILE A 118 21.05 18.72 21.60
C ILE A 118 19.80 17.90 21.91
N VAL A 119 19.64 17.46 23.17
CA VAL A 119 18.44 16.78 23.69
C VAL A 119 18.15 17.30 25.08
N THR A 120 16.93 17.76 25.37
CA THR A 120 16.57 18.24 26.70
C THR A 120 15.19 17.77 27.12
N LEU A 121 15.05 17.40 28.40
CA LEU A 121 13.79 17.12 29.07
C LEU A 121 13.68 18.11 30.24
N SER A 122 12.91 19.17 30.03
CA SER A 122 12.92 20.35 30.90
C SER A 122 11.57 21.07 30.87
N GLN A 123 11.42 22.01 31.80
CA GLN A 123 10.37 23.03 31.73
C GLN A 123 10.93 24.33 31.13
N ASN A 124 12.17 24.66 31.46
CA ASN A 124 12.87 25.87 30.99
C ASN A 124 14.39 25.72 31.19
N SER A 125 15.14 26.79 30.92
CA SER A 125 16.60 26.83 30.97
C SER A 125 17.23 26.66 32.36
N VAL A 126 16.45 26.70 33.45
CA VAL A 126 16.94 26.55 34.84
C VAL A 126 16.31 25.38 35.60
N LYS A 127 15.19 24.81 35.12
CA LYS A 127 14.50 23.66 35.70
C LYS A 127 14.43 22.51 34.69
N ARG A 128 15.21 21.45 34.96
CA ARG A 128 15.33 20.29 34.06
C ARG A 128 15.25 18.96 34.78
N ASN A 129 14.80 17.94 34.07
CA ASN A 129 15.08 16.55 34.42
C ASN A 129 16.44 16.16 33.86
N PHE A 130 16.70 16.40 32.57
CA PHE A 130 18.04 16.27 31.99
C PHE A 130 18.26 17.16 30.75
N THR A 131 19.52 17.42 30.43
CA THR A 131 19.97 18.02 29.17
C THR A 131 21.27 17.36 28.73
N LEU A 132 21.37 16.97 27.46
CA LEU A 132 22.61 16.75 26.72
C LEU A 132 22.80 17.96 25.80
N GLY A 133 23.94 18.64 25.90
CA GLY A 133 24.22 19.83 25.10
C GLY A 133 25.69 20.03 24.79
N GLN A 134 25.96 21.01 23.93
CA GLN A 134 27.31 21.44 23.56
C GLN A 134 27.62 22.79 24.21
N ASP A 135 28.73 22.88 24.94
CA ASP A 135 29.26 24.16 25.41
C ASP A 135 30.65 24.36 24.82
N LYS A 136 30.78 25.29 23.87
CA LYS A 136 31.97 25.48 23.06
C LYS A 136 32.43 24.15 22.44
N ASP A 137 33.63 23.71 22.78
CA ASP A 137 34.33 22.55 22.26
C ASP A 137 34.16 21.28 23.13
N ARG A 138 33.25 21.31 24.10
CA ARG A 138 32.89 20.17 24.96
C ARG A 138 31.40 19.85 24.91
N TYR A 139 31.08 18.57 25.11
CA TYR A 139 29.72 18.12 25.39
C TYR A 139 29.49 18.08 26.90
N GLU A 140 28.28 18.39 27.33
CA GLU A 140 27.90 18.41 28.73
C GLU A 140 26.53 17.77 28.94
N VAL A 141 26.43 16.94 29.98
CA VAL A 141 25.16 16.43 30.49
C VAL A 141 24.89 16.97 31.89
N ARG A 142 23.72 17.57 32.06
CA ARG A 142 23.18 18.01 33.34
C ARG A 142 21.88 17.27 33.60
N PHE A 143 21.66 16.79 34.81
CA PHE A 143 20.39 16.16 35.16
C PHE A 143 20.11 16.31 36.64
N ARG A 144 18.84 16.41 37.02
CA ARG A 144 18.45 16.61 38.41
C ARG A 144 18.52 15.30 39.19
N SER A 145 19.16 15.30 40.35
CA SER A 145 19.06 14.25 41.36
C SER A 145 18.87 14.88 42.73
N ALA A 146 18.69 14.06 43.77
CA ALA A 146 18.68 14.53 45.16
C ALA A 146 19.99 15.22 45.61
N LYS A 147 21.05 15.25 44.79
CA LYS A 147 22.36 15.85 45.11
C LYS A 147 22.81 16.92 44.11
N THR A 148 21.97 17.27 43.15
CA THR A 148 22.23 18.39 42.22
C THR A 148 21.25 19.52 42.49
N ASP A 149 21.57 20.73 42.02
CA ASP A 149 20.59 21.81 41.99
C ASP A 149 19.43 21.53 40.99
N ALA A 150 18.45 22.45 40.93
CA ALA A 150 17.32 22.36 39.99
C ALA A 150 17.74 22.36 38.51
N ASN A 151 18.95 22.85 38.25
CA ASN A 151 19.56 22.92 36.93
C ASN A 151 20.42 21.69 36.60
N GLY A 152 20.49 20.71 37.51
CA GLY A 152 21.23 19.47 37.34
C GLY A 152 22.76 19.62 37.46
N LEU A 153 23.25 20.63 38.20
CA LEU A 153 24.66 20.81 38.50
C LEU A 153 25.05 20.19 39.85
N PRO A 154 26.26 19.61 39.98
CA PRO A 154 27.30 19.49 38.93
C PRO A 154 26.94 18.45 37.86
N GLY A 155 27.25 18.78 36.59
CA GLY A 155 27.08 17.88 35.45
C GLY A 155 28.32 17.05 35.14
N LEU A 156 28.23 16.19 34.12
CA LEU A 156 29.38 15.49 33.54
C LEU A 156 29.65 16.05 32.14
N GLY A 157 30.87 16.56 31.92
CA GLY A 157 31.30 17.03 30.61
C GLY A 157 32.43 16.19 30.02
N SER A 158 32.52 16.17 28.69
CA SER A 158 33.68 15.66 27.98
C SER A 158 34.91 16.54 28.24
N PRO A 159 36.13 16.04 27.94
CA PRO A 159 37.32 16.88 27.82
C PRO A 159 37.12 18.04 26.83
N ALA A 160 37.93 19.09 26.94
CA ALA A 160 38.03 20.13 25.91
C ALA A 160 38.42 19.50 24.55
N ASN A 161 38.07 20.15 23.46
CA ASN A 161 38.28 19.72 22.07
C ASN A 161 37.64 18.37 21.70
N SER A 162 36.55 17.99 22.39
CA SER A 162 35.82 16.75 22.09
C SER A 162 34.78 16.90 20.96
N VAL A 163 34.38 18.13 20.65
CA VAL A 163 33.38 18.44 19.63
C VAL A 163 34.03 18.43 18.24
N ALA A 164 33.35 17.86 17.25
CA ALA A 164 33.80 17.83 15.86
C ALA A 164 32.63 18.06 14.89
N THR A 165 32.89 18.69 13.74
CA THR A 165 31.89 18.97 12.69
C THR A 165 31.59 17.77 11.77
N LYS A 166 32.16 16.60 12.08
CA LYS A 166 31.80 15.31 11.48
C LYS A 166 30.60 14.70 12.20
N LEU A 167 29.96 13.73 11.57
CA LEU A 167 28.98 12.89 12.26
C LEU A 167 29.64 12.26 13.50
N THR A 168 29.03 12.49 14.65
CA THR A 168 29.54 12.08 15.96
C THR A 168 28.47 11.29 16.69
N HIS A 169 28.86 10.14 17.26
CA HIS A 169 28.02 9.35 18.15
C HIS A 169 28.23 9.79 19.59
N LEU A 170 27.21 10.41 20.20
CA LEU A 170 27.23 10.86 21.59
C LEU A 170 26.35 9.96 22.43
N LEU A 171 26.89 9.45 23.54
CA LEU A 171 26.11 8.64 24.46
C LEU A 171 26.50 8.92 25.90
N TYR A 172 25.49 9.11 26.74
CA TYR A 172 25.64 9.24 28.18
C TYR A 172 24.88 8.13 28.89
N THR A 173 25.45 7.58 29.96
CA THR A 173 24.83 6.53 30.79
C THR A 173 24.96 6.87 32.27
N ARG A 174 23.92 6.55 33.04
CA ARG A 174 23.89 6.59 34.50
C ARG A 174 23.35 5.28 35.04
N THR A 175 24.13 4.59 35.87
CA THR A 175 23.71 3.36 36.57
C THR A 175 22.82 3.67 37.79
N LYS A 176 22.17 2.62 38.32
CA LYS A 176 21.35 2.72 39.54
C LYS A 176 22.18 3.15 40.77
N SER A 177 23.46 2.79 40.82
CA SER A 177 24.41 3.21 41.87
C SER A 177 24.87 4.68 41.72
N GLY A 178 24.47 5.36 40.65
CA GLY A 178 24.86 6.74 40.35
C GLY A 178 26.19 6.87 39.63
N ASP A 179 26.77 5.79 39.11
CA ASP A 179 27.96 5.87 38.26
C ASP A 179 27.57 6.44 36.89
N THR A 180 28.32 7.43 36.42
CA THR A 180 28.03 8.15 35.18
C THR A 180 29.18 7.99 34.20
N SER A 181 28.88 7.88 32.92
CA SER A 181 29.89 7.80 31.87
C SER A 181 29.41 8.47 30.59
N MET A 182 30.33 9.14 29.90
CA MET A 182 30.10 9.75 28.59
C MET A 182 30.99 9.06 27.56
N TYR A 183 30.42 8.82 26.38
CA TYR A 183 31.04 8.14 25.27
C TYR A 183 30.94 9.01 24.01
N ILE A 184 32.02 9.02 23.23
CA ILE A 184 32.09 9.64 21.91
C ILE A 184 32.63 8.59 20.95
N ASP A 185 31.93 8.36 19.85
CA ASP A 185 32.31 7.38 18.81
C ASP A 185 32.61 5.99 19.41
N GLY A 186 31.73 5.55 20.32
CA GLY A 186 31.85 4.27 21.03
C GLY A 186 32.95 4.17 22.10
N LYS A 187 33.74 5.23 22.32
CA LYS A 187 34.83 5.28 23.31
C LYS A 187 34.43 6.09 24.53
N ARG A 188 34.69 5.58 25.74
CA ARG A 188 34.43 6.33 26.99
C ARG A 188 35.42 7.49 27.11
N VAL A 189 34.92 8.72 27.21
CA VAL A 189 35.73 9.94 27.30
C VAL A 189 35.67 10.62 28.66
N ALA A 190 34.63 10.35 29.45
CA ALA A 190 34.50 10.86 30.81
C ALA A 190 33.78 9.84 31.71
N LYS A 191 34.10 9.88 33.01
CA LYS A 191 33.43 9.12 34.07
C LYS A 191 33.26 10.02 35.29
N GLY A 192 32.16 9.85 36.01
CA GLY A 192 31.92 10.54 37.27
C GLY A 192 30.94 9.77 38.14
N LYS A 193 30.54 10.38 39.26
CA LYS A 193 29.52 9.82 40.15
C LYS A 193 28.51 10.92 40.50
N SER A 194 27.23 10.65 40.28
CA SER A 194 26.12 11.51 40.66
C SER A 194 25.14 10.71 41.52
N ALA A 195 25.38 10.80 42.82
CA ALA A 195 24.60 10.16 43.87
C ALA A 195 23.20 10.79 44.00
N GLY A 196 22.33 10.14 44.77
CA GLY A 196 20.94 10.58 44.96
C GLY A 196 19.97 9.94 43.97
N ASP A 197 18.71 9.83 44.35
CA ASP A 197 17.68 9.25 43.49
C ASP A 197 17.15 10.26 42.46
N LEU A 198 16.44 9.74 41.46
CA LEU A 198 15.78 10.50 40.39
C LEU A 198 14.27 10.67 40.64
N LYS A 199 13.75 10.33 41.84
CA LYS A 199 12.31 10.32 42.12
C LYS A 199 11.69 11.71 42.00
N ALA A 200 12.48 12.76 42.27
CA ALA A 200 12.07 14.14 42.15
C ALA A 200 11.94 14.65 40.70
N TRP A 201 12.18 13.81 39.67
CA TRP A 201 11.93 14.20 38.27
C TRP A 201 10.47 14.58 38.06
N ASP A 202 10.27 15.67 37.33
CA ASP A 202 8.98 16.34 37.14
C ASP A 202 8.30 15.74 35.91
N SER A 203 7.13 15.13 36.14
CA SER A 203 6.34 14.45 35.10
C SER A 203 5.63 15.42 34.15
N SER A 204 5.67 16.74 34.40
CA SER A 204 5.19 17.79 33.48
C SER A 204 6.26 18.25 32.46
N SER A 205 7.52 17.84 32.60
CA SER A 205 8.58 18.22 31.67
C SER A 205 8.33 17.67 30.25
N ARG A 206 8.60 18.49 29.23
CA ARG A 206 8.46 18.13 27.82
C ARG A 206 9.83 17.82 27.22
N LEU A 207 9.86 16.89 26.27
CA LEU A 207 11.08 16.53 25.56
C LEU A 207 11.25 17.48 24.38
N ALA A 208 12.43 18.08 24.24
CA ALA A 208 12.78 18.97 23.14
C ALA A 208 14.16 18.64 22.57
N LEU A 209 14.30 18.90 21.27
CA LEU A 209 15.54 18.89 20.51
C LEU A 209 15.78 20.27 19.92
N ALA A 210 17.01 20.49 19.48
CA ALA A 210 17.51 21.68 18.80
C ALA A 210 17.47 22.97 19.63
N ASN A 211 16.67 23.07 20.68
CA ASN A 211 16.58 24.26 21.50
C ASN A 211 15.96 23.92 22.88
N GLU A 212 15.98 24.90 23.77
CA GLU A 212 15.15 24.89 24.97
C GLU A 212 13.69 25.20 24.61
N LEU A 213 12.74 24.86 25.49
CA LEU A 213 11.33 25.24 25.32
C LEU A 213 11.13 26.77 25.29
N THR A 214 12.02 27.51 25.94
CA THR A 214 12.08 28.98 25.94
C THR A 214 12.71 29.58 24.68
N GLY A 215 13.34 28.77 23.83
CA GLY A 215 13.93 29.21 22.55
C GLY A 215 15.31 29.85 22.63
N ASP A 216 15.92 29.97 23.81
CA ASP A 216 17.14 30.75 24.07
C ASP A 216 18.46 29.95 24.00
N ARG A 217 18.43 28.66 23.62
CA ARG A 217 19.58 27.74 23.69
C ARG A 217 19.70 26.87 22.44
N LEU A 218 19.63 27.50 21.27
CA LEU A 218 19.67 26.84 19.97
C LEU A 218 20.94 26.00 19.77
N PHE A 219 20.76 24.75 19.35
CA PHE A 219 21.77 23.89 18.74
C PHE A 219 21.57 23.87 17.22
N ARG A 220 22.58 24.36 16.50
CA ARG A 220 22.69 24.31 15.05
C ARG A 220 23.49 23.08 14.63
N GLY A 221 22.84 22.21 13.89
CA GLY A 221 23.44 20.97 13.44
C GLY A 221 22.45 20.06 12.74
N THR A 222 22.95 18.92 12.27
CA THR A 222 22.17 17.85 11.65
C THR A 222 22.00 16.70 12.63
N TYR A 223 20.75 16.31 12.88
CA TYR A 223 20.38 15.11 13.62
C TYR A 223 20.20 13.93 12.67
N HIS A 224 20.71 12.78 13.07
CA HIS A 224 20.54 11.51 12.35
C HIS A 224 19.83 10.45 13.19
N ALA A 225 20.03 10.47 14.51
CA ALA A 225 19.24 9.67 15.43
C ALA A 225 19.28 10.24 16.84
N VAL A 226 18.22 10.04 17.61
CA VAL A 226 18.16 10.29 19.06
C VAL A 226 17.44 9.13 19.71
N ALA A 227 17.98 8.58 20.80
CA ALA A 227 17.35 7.53 21.58
C ALA A 227 17.50 7.76 23.08
N ILE A 228 16.48 7.40 23.86
CA ILE A 228 16.53 7.44 25.33
C ILE A 228 16.17 6.06 25.86
N TYR A 229 16.97 5.60 26.81
CA TYR A 229 16.84 4.30 27.47
C TYR A 229 16.57 4.50 28.96
N SER A 230 15.65 3.73 29.51
CA SER A 230 15.39 3.57 30.95
C SER A 230 16.42 2.67 31.65
N THR A 231 17.46 2.23 30.95
CA THR A 231 18.54 1.41 31.50
C THR A 231 19.89 2.06 31.23
N ALA A 232 20.86 1.80 32.11
CA ALA A 232 22.26 2.05 31.81
C ALA A 232 22.75 1.07 30.75
N LEU A 233 23.20 1.58 29.61
CA LEU A 233 23.87 0.78 28.59
C LEU A 233 25.29 0.45 29.04
N THR A 234 25.67 -0.81 28.87
CA THR A 234 27.02 -1.30 29.11
C THR A 234 27.96 -0.84 28.02
N GLU A 235 29.26 -0.81 28.31
CA GLU A 235 30.27 -0.42 27.32
C GLU A 235 30.26 -1.31 26.06
N LYS A 236 29.87 -2.59 26.19
CA LYS A 236 29.68 -3.50 25.05
C LYS A 236 28.51 -3.08 24.17
N GLU A 237 27.37 -2.73 24.77
CA GLU A 237 26.18 -2.25 24.06
C GLU A 237 26.43 -0.89 23.39
N VAL A 238 27.17 0.01 24.05
CA VAL A 238 27.58 1.29 23.45
C VAL A 238 28.42 1.09 22.20
N ARG A 239 29.41 0.18 22.24
CA ARG A 239 30.20 -0.18 21.06
C ARG A 239 29.37 -0.83 19.96
N ALA A 240 28.40 -1.67 20.33
CA ALA A 240 27.51 -2.31 19.36
C ALA A 240 26.62 -1.27 18.65
N ASN A 241 26.05 -0.32 19.39
CA ASN A 241 25.29 0.79 18.81
C ASN A 241 26.17 1.67 17.90
N PHE A 242 27.40 1.99 18.34
CA PHE A 242 28.35 2.74 17.52
C PHE A 242 28.68 2.03 16.20
N ALA A 243 28.97 0.72 16.26
CA ALA A 243 29.28 -0.07 15.08
C ALA A 243 28.10 -0.14 14.10
N ALA A 244 26.88 -0.31 14.62
CA ALA A 244 25.67 -0.34 13.81
C ALA A 244 25.42 1.00 13.11
N GLY A 245 25.53 2.14 13.81
CA GLY A 245 25.39 3.46 13.18
C GLY A 245 26.55 3.86 12.25
N SER A 246 27.77 3.33 12.47
CA SER A 246 28.94 3.63 11.63
C SER A 246 28.91 2.97 10.25
N GLN A 247 28.29 1.79 10.12
CA GLN A 247 28.11 1.11 8.82
C GLN A 247 27.13 1.89 7.92
N VAL A 248 26.15 2.54 8.53
CA VAL A 248 25.14 3.37 7.88
C VAL A 248 25.71 4.72 7.43
N ALA A 249 26.53 5.37 8.26
CA ALA A 249 27.14 6.66 7.93
C ALA A 249 28.04 6.63 6.68
N LYS A 250 28.62 5.47 6.35
CA LYS A 250 29.43 5.27 5.13
C LYS A 250 28.58 5.15 3.86
N LEU A 251 27.28 4.89 3.97
CA LEU A 251 26.35 4.76 2.85
C LEU A 251 25.65 6.09 2.51
N ALA A 252 25.57 7.02 3.46
CA ALA A 252 24.81 8.26 3.35
C ALA A 252 25.56 9.44 2.68
N THR A 253 26.89 9.39 2.57
CA THR A 253 27.69 10.50 2.00
C THR A 253 27.78 10.50 0.47
N ALA A 254 26.99 9.68 -0.24
CA ALA A 254 27.25 9.37 -1.65
C ALA A 254 26.33 10.03 -2.69
N ASN A 255 25.17 10.64 -2.40
CA ASN A 255 24.29 11.18 -3.47
C ASN A 255 23.40 12.37 -3.04
N ASN A 256 23.52 13.50 -3.76
CA ASN A 256 22.58 14.64 -3.75
C ASN A 256 21.54 14.45 -4.87
N GLY A 257 20.25 14.58 -4.55
CA GLY A 257 19.11 14.15 -5.39
C GLY A 257 18.46 15.18 -6.31
N GLN A 258 17.37 14.74 -6.96
CA GLN A 258 16.19 15.49 -7.46
C GLN A 258 15.06 14.49 -7.87
N PRO A 259 13.74 14.79 -7.67
CA PRO A 259 12.61 13.84 -7.80
C PRO A 259 11.73 14.02 -9.06
N ILE A 260 11.02 12.97 -9.53
CA ILE A 260 9.98 13.04 -10.59
C ILE A 260 8.87 11.98 -10.38
N ASP A 261 7.59 12.38 -10.54
CA ASP A 261 6.33 11.60 -10.46
C ASP A 261 5.71 11.21 -11.86
N PRO A 262 4.69 10.32 -11.94
CA PRO A 262 4.04 9.81 -13.20
C PRO A 262 2.47 9.78 -13.30
N VAL A 263 1.94 9.43 -14.49
CA VAL A 263 1.23 8.15 -14.89
C VAL A 263 0.62 8.30 -16.32
N ALA A 264 0.49 7.15 -17.03
CA ALA A 264 0.09 6.79 -18.42
C ALA A 264 -1.31 7.21 -18.96
N GLY A 265 -1.71 7.09 -20.25
CA GLY A 265 -1.06 6.60 -21.48
C GLY A 265 -1.98 6.67 -22.74
N SER A 266 -1.39 6.91 -23.91
CA SER A 266 -1.73 6.27 -25.20
C SER A 266 -0.49 5.43 -25.58
N ARG A 267 -0.58 4.35 -26.38
CA ARG A 267 0.56 3.40 -26.54
C ARG A 267 1.78 4.06 -27.19
N ARG A 268 2.62 4.63 -26.35
CA ARG A 268 3.75 5.49 -26.65
C ARG A 268 5.03 4.76 -26.34
N ARG A 269 6.09 5.12 -27.07
CA ARG A 269 7.42 4.56 -26.86
C ARG A 269 7.93 4.96 -25.48
N ILE A 270 8.55 3.99 -24.80
CA ILE A 270 9.23 4.19 -23.54
C ILE A 270 10.21 5.38 -23.64
N SER A 271 10.00 6.40 -22.80
CA SER A 271 10.85 7.60 -22.70
C SER A 271 11.80 7.56 -21.49
N THR A 272 11.52 6.72 -20.49
CA THR A 272 12.37 6.55 -19.31
C THR A 272 13.74 6.02 -19.70
N GLY A 273 14.80 6.72 -19.32
CA GLY A 273 16.19 6.39 -19.65
C GLY A 273 16.60 6.71 -21.09
N LEU A 274 15.69 7.25 -21.94
CA LEU A 274 16.00 7.66 -23.31
C LEU A 274 17.05 8.77 -23.31
N GLN A 275 18.08 8.64 -24.15
CA GLN A 275 19.19 9.58 -24.26
C GLN A 275 19.29 10.24 -25.63
N ALA A 276 18.89 9.55 -26.70
CA ALA A 276 18.85 10.06 -28.07
C ALA A 276 17.72 9.35 -28.83
N LEU A 277 17.01 10.07 -29.70
CA LEU A 277 15.94 9.55 -30.54
C LEU A 277 15.99 10.18 -31.93
N TYR A 278 16.03 9.35 -32.96
CA TYR A 278 15.99 9.77 -34.36
C TYR A 278 14.85 9.01 -35.04
N ASP A 279 13.86 9.71 -35.56
CA ASP A 279 12.66 9.13 -36.20
C ASP A 279 12.59 9.38 -37.71
N PHE A 280 13.59 10.08 -38.24
CA PHE A 280 13.78 10.31 -39.67
C PHE A 280 12.54 10.91 -40.37
N ARG A 281 11.70 11.65 -39.62
CA ARG A 281 10.47 12.23 -40.14
C ARG A 281 10.70 13.45 -41.04
N GLU A 282 11.89 14.05 -41.02
CA GLU A 282 12.15 15.23 -41.83
C GLU A 282 12.13 14.89 -43.34
N PRO A 283 11.28 15.56 -44.15
CA PRO A 283 11.13 15.25 -45.57
C PRO A 283 12.33 15.70 -46.42
N SER A 284 13.16 16.62 -45.91
CA SER A 284 14.34 17.14 -46.60
C SER A 284 15.37 17.69 -45.59
N GLY A 285 16.55 18.07 -46.09
CA GLY A 285 17.62 18.68 -45.30
C GLY A 285 18.81 17.75 -45.03
N ASP A 286 19.94 18.37 -44.67
CA ASP A 286 21.23 17.74 -44.44
C ASP A 286 21.47 17.28 -42.99
N HIS A 287 20.47 17.37 -42.12
CA HIS A 287 20.54 16.95 -40.72
C HIS A 287 19.40 15.99 -40.34
N VAL A 288 19.69 15.01 -39.47
CA VAL A 288 18.70 14.22 -38.73
C VAL A 288 18.71 14.70 -37.29
N ARG A 289 17.56 15.14 -36.79
CA ARG A 289 17.48 15.82 -35.49
C ARG A 289 17.27 14.82 -34.35
N ASP A 290 17.91 15.07 -33.21
CA ASP A 290 17.63 14.35 -31.97
C ASP A 290 16.32 14.87 -31.35
N ARG A 291 15.31 14.01 -31.29
CA ARG A 291 13.96 14.28 -30.79
C ARG A 291 13.74 13.77 -29.36
N SER A 292 14.80 13.38 -28.65
CA SER A 292 14.68 12.82 -27.30
C SER A 292 14.22 13.83 -26.23
N GLY A 293 14.34 15.13 -26.48
CA GLY A 293 14.06 16.18 -25.51
C GLY A 293 15.04 16.22 -24.33
N ARG A 294 16.23 15.58 -24.44
CA ARG A 294 17.19 15.45 -23.35
C ARG A 294 18.46 16.27 -23.56
N GLY A 295 18.60 17.35 -22.79
CA GLY A 295 19.80 18.19 -22.80
C GLY A 295 20.05 18.81 -24.19
N GLU A 296 21.31 19.12 -24.49
CA GLU A 296 21.68 19.55 -25.86
C GLU A 296 21.41 18.42 -26.88
N PRO A 297 20.68 18.71 -27.98
CA PRO A 297 20.42 17.74 -29.03
C PRO A 297 21.70 17.21 -29.68
N ILE A 298 21.77 15.89 -29.90
CA ILE A 298 22.88 15.25 -30.62
C ILE A 298 22.48 15.09 -32.10
N ASP A 299 22.29 16.21 -32.79
CA ASP A 299 21.91 16.19 -34.21
C ASP A 299 23.01 15.55 -35.08
N LEU A 300 22.58 14.79 -36.09
CA LEU A 300 23.46 14.07 -37.00
C LEU A 300 23.49 14.78 -38.35
N LYS A 301 24.67 15.20 -38.79
CA LYS A 301 24.87 15.75 -40.13
C LYS A 301 25.07 14.63 -41.14
N ILE A 302 24.37 14.70 -42.26
CA ILE A 302 24.52 13.81 -43.41
C ILE A 302 25.76 14.26 -44.19
N GLY A 303 26.75 13.37 -44.34
CA GLY A 303 28.02 13.69 -45.01
C GLY A 303 27.86 14.02 -46.50
N ASP A 304 27.20 13.14 -47.24
CA ASP A 304 26.78 13.34 -48.64
C ASP A 304 25.26 13.17 -48.74
N THR A 305 24.55 14.27 -49.03
CA THR A 305 23.09 14.28 -49.18
C THR A 305 22.61 13.65 -50.48
N LYS A 306 23.47 13.53 -51.50
CA LYS A 306 23.13 12.82 -52.76
C LYS A 306 23.14 11.30 -52.59
N ALA A 307 23.83 10.81 -51.55
CA ALA A 307 23.93 9.41 -51.21
C ALA A 307 22.75 8.91 -50.33
N VAL A 308 21.78 9.77 -50.00
CA VAL A 308 20.57 9.40 -49.23
C VAL A 308 19.30 9.78 -49.98
N VAL A 309 18.22 9.06 -49.70
CA VAL A 309 16.86 9.42 -50.13
C VAL A 309 15.98 9.44 -48.89
N ARG A 310 15.26 10.54 -48.68
CA ARG A 310 14.29 10.67 -47.60
C ARG A 310 12.91 10.28 -48.12
N HIS A 311 12.20 9.52 -47.30
CA HIS A 311 10.82 9.09 -47.51
C HIS A 311 10.00 9.60 -46.32
N ASP A 312 8.67 9.57 -46.41
CA ASP A 312 7.82 9.87 -45.25
C ASP A 312 8.06 8.84 -44.13
N GLY A 313 8.62 9.29 -43.01
CA GLY A 313 9.01 8.43 -41.88
C GLY A 313 10.22 7.51 -42.14
N GLY A 314 11.15 7.88 -43.04
CA GLY A 314 12.37 7.09 -43.22
C GLY A 314 13.50 7.75 -44.04
N LEU A 315 14.73 7.24 -43.87
CA LEU A 315 15.93 7.68 -44.59
C LEU A 315 16.69 6.47 -45.14
N GLU A 316 16.76 6.37 -46.47
CA GLU A 316 17.45 5.33 -47.22
C GLU A 316 18.87 5.75 -47.59
N ILE A 317 19.86 4.89 -47.33
CA ILE A 317 21.26 5.08 -47.76
C ILE A 317 21.50 4.35 -49.09
N LYS A 318 21.67 5.12 -50.17
CA LYS A 318 21.92 4.62 -51.55
C LYS A 318 23.39 4.67 -51.97
N GLY A 319 24.20 5.48 -51.31
CA GLY A 319 25.61 5.68 -51.62
C GLY A 319 26.49 5.70 -50.38
N SER A 320 27.77 6.04 -50.58
CA SER A 320 28.75 6.15 -49.51
C SER A 320 28.55 7.44 -48.71
N THR A 321 28.06 7.33 -47.48
CA THR A 321 27.82 8.48 -46.60
C THR A 321 27.76 8.04 -45.14
N SER A 322 28.00 8.97 -44.22
CA SER A 322 27.83 8.74 -42.77
C SER A 322 26.97 9.85 -42.19
N LEU A 323 26.06 9.50 -41.27
CA LEU A 323 25.27 10.45 -40.51
C LEU A 323 25.93 10.60 -39.14
N ARG A 324 26.53 11.76 -38.87
CA ARG A 324 27.51 11.91 -37.77
C ARG A 324 27.21 13.10 -36.88
N SER A 325 27.39 12.93 -35.58
CA SER A 325 27.29 14.03 -34.63
C SER A 325 28.40 15.07 -34.86
N ALA A 326 28.02 16.35 -34.85
CA ALA A 326 28.95 17.47 -35.08
C ALA A 326 30.01 17.60 -33.97
N LYS A 327 29.61 17.25 -32.74
CA LYS A 327 30.47 17.20 -31.55
C LYS A 327 30.53 15.76 -30.99
N PRO A 328 31.52 15.43 -30.14
CA PRO A 328 31.48 14.21 -29.34
C PRO A 328 30.15 14.02 -28.62
N ALA A 329 29.62 12.80 -28.59
CA ALA A 329 28.39 12.46 -27.87
C ALA A 329 28.67 12.27 -26.37
N THR A 330 29.33 13.25 -25.76
CA THR A 330 29.82 13.21 -24.38
C THR A 330 28.70 12.99 -23.37
N ARG A 331 27.56 13.64 -23.58
CA ARG A 331 26.35 13.47 -22.74
C ARG A 331 25.90 12.01 -22.74
N LEU A 332 25.72 11.43 -23.93
CA LEU A 332 25.30 10.05 -24.12
C LEU A 332 26.27 9.06 -23.45
N ALA A 333 27.57 9.20 -23.72
CA ALA A 333 28.60 8.31 -23.17
C ALA A 333 28.66 8.38 -21.64
N ARG A 334 28.56 9.58 -21.04
CA ARG A 334 28.56 9.76 -19.58
C ARG A 334 27.31 9.19 -18.93
N ALA A 335 26.13 9.39 -19.53
CA ALA A 335 24.87 8.87 -19.01
C ALA A 335 24.86 7.34 -18.95
N ILE A 336 25.32 6.68 -20.02
CA ILE A 336 25.43 5.22 -20.08
C ILE A 336 26.51 4.71 -19.11
N LYS A 337 27.67 5.37 -19.07
CA LYS A 337 28.78 5.02 -18.15
C LYS A 337 28.36 5.11 -16.68
N ALA A 338 27.58 6.13 -16.31
CA ALA A 338 27.10 6.33 -14.95
C ALA A 338 26.06 5.26 -14.55
N ALA A 339 25.15 4.90 -15.46
CA ALA A 339 24.14 3.88 -15.20
C ALA A 339 24.74 2.47 -15.14
N GLY A 340 25.75 2.19 -15.96
CA GLY A 340 26.33 0.86 -16.10
C GLY A 340 25.44 -0.13 -16.86
N ALA A 341 24.32 0.33 -17.44
CA ALA A 341 23.40 -0.44 -18.24
C ALA A 341 23.12 0.30 -19.57
N PHE A 342 22.65 -0.43 -20.57
CA PHE A 342 22.54 0.09 -21.94
C PHE A 342 21.43 -0.61 -22.71
N SER A 343 20.68 0.16 -23.51
CA SER A 343 19.92 -0.42 -24.62
C SER A 343 20.03 0.43 -25.87
N ILE A 344 20.02 -0.22 -27.02
CA ILE A 344 19.88 0.42 -28.32
C ILE A 344 18.77 -0.25 -29.09
N GLU A 345 17.88 0.57 -29.65
CA GLU A 345 16.75 0.17 -30.47
C GLU A 345 16.91 0.77 -31.87
N ALA A 346 16.58 0.00 -32.90
CA ALA A 346 16.44 0.50 -34.25
C ALA A 346 15.30 -0.17 -35.02
N TRP A 347 14.57 0.61 -35.81
CA TRP A 347 13.68 0.13 -36.87
C TRP A 347 14.38 0.35 -38.21
N ILE A 348 14.74 -0.73 -38.88
CA ILE A 348 15.57 -0.70 -40.09
C ILE A 348 15.09 -1.70 -41.14
N ALA A 349 15.32 -1.39 -42.41
CA ALA A 349 15.16 -2.31 -43.52
C ALA A 349 16.50 -2.46 -44.28
N PRO A 350 17.27 -3.54 -44.04
CA PRO A 350 18.49 -3.82 -44.79
C PRO A 350 18.25 -3.87 -46.31
N GLN A 351 19.14 -3.26 -47.10
CA GLN A 351 19.01 -3.30 -48.57
C GLN A 351 19.25 -4.71 -49.14
N ASN A 352 20.20 -5.44 -48.53
CA ASN A 352 20.55 -6.82 -48.88
C ASN A 352 21.08 -7.57 -47.64
N THR A 353 21.25 -8.89 -47.79
CA THR A 353 21.70 -9.82 -46.74
C THR A 353 23.16 -10.25 -46.92
N SER A 354 23.95 -9.53 -47.71
CA SER A 354 25.34 -9.86 -48.06
C SER A 354 26.34 -8.77 -47.67
N GLN A 355 25.93 -7.81 -46.84
CA GLN A 355 26.79 -6.72 -46.36
C GLN A 355 27.93 -7.29 -45.50
N LYS A 356 29.18 -6.83 -45.70
CA LYS A 356 30.38 -7.49 -45.13
C LYS A 356 31.08 -6.69 -44.03
N GLY A 357 31.60 -7.43 -43.04
CA GLY A 357 32.03 -6.92 -41.73
C GLY A 357 30.81 -6.71 -40.87
N PRO A 358 30.88 -6.26 -39.60
CA PRO A 358 29.69 -5.59 -39.12
C PRO A 358 29.58 -4.25 -39.87
N ALA A 359 28.82 -4.20 -40.96
CA ALA A 359 28.40 -2.95 -41.57
C ALA A 359 27.70 -2.09 -40.49
N ARG A 360 28.05 -0.81 -40.38
CA ARG A 360 27.69 0.02 -39.22
C ARG A 360 26.26 0.54 -39.32
N ILE A 361 25.35 -0.07 -38.56
CA ILE A 361 23.99 0.46 -38.41
C ILE A 361 24.05 1.64 -37.43
N VAL A 362 24.59 1.44 -36.23
CA VAL A 362 24.83 2.52 -35.26
C VAL A 362 26.13 2.27 -34.51
N THR A 363 26.99 3.27 -34.38
CA THR A 363 28.21 3.15 -33.60
C THR A 363 28.58 4.43 -32.85
N LEU A 364 29.16 4.26 -31.66
CA LEU A 364 29.83 5.31 -30.91
C LEU A 364 31.32 4.94 -30.83
N SER A 365 32.11 5.49 -31.75
CA SER A 365 33.48 5.04 -32.01
C SER A 365 34.45 6.20 -32.26
N LYS A 366 35.74 5.88 -32.15
CA LYS A 366 36.84 6.71 -32.63
C LYS A 366 37.32 6.28 -34.02
N ASP A 367 37.33 4.98 -34.27
CA ASP A 367 37.80 4.35 -35.50
C ASP A 367 37.29 2.88 -35.60
N SER A 368 37.74 2.18 -36.64
CA SER A 368 37.34 0.79 -36.92
C SER A 368 37.74 -0.27 -35.89
N VAL A 369 38.58 0.06 -34.91
CA VAL A 369 39.06 -0.86 -33.85
C VAL A 369 38.83 -0.34 -32.43
N ASN A 370 38.47 0.94 -32.26
CA ASN A 370 38.19 1.57 -30.96
C ASN A 370 36.77 2.12 -30.87
N ARG A 371 35.96 1.57 -29.94
CA ARG A 371 34.57 2.01 -29.73
C ARG A 371 34.06 1.84 -28.32
N ASN A 372 32.97 2.53 -28.01
CA ASN A 372 32.13 2.25 -26.86
C ASN A 372 31.10 1.16 -27.20
N PHE A 373 30.39 1.32 -28.32
CA PHE A 373 29.48 0.28 -28.82
C PHE A 373 29.31 0.31 -30.34
N LEU A 374 28.76 -0.79 -30.86
CA LEU A 374 28.38 -1.01 -32.23
C LEU A 374 27.14 -1.91 -32.28
N LEU A 375 26.13 -1.50 -33.05
CA LEU A 375 25.14 -2.38 -33.66
C LEU A 375 25.44 -2.43 -35.17
N GLY A 376 25.69 -3.63 -35.71
CA GLY A 376 26.00 -3.82 -37.12
C GLY A 376 25.40 -5.08 -37.74
N GLN A 377 25.52 -5.19 -39.06
CA GLN A 377 25.09 -6.36 -39.84
C GLN A 377 26.30 -7.03 -40.46
N ASP A 378 26.47 -8.34 -40.27
CA ASP A 378 27.51 -9.15 -40.93
C ASP A 378 26.85 -10.29 -41.71
N GLY A 379 26.87 -10.20 -43.03
CA GLY A 379 26.09 -11.04 -43.92
C GLY A 379 24.60 -10.97 -43.60
N ASN A 380 24.03 -12.11 -43.21
CA ASN A 380 22.61 -12.26 -42.88
C ASN A 380 22.33 -12.37 -41.36
N ARG A 381 23.24 -11.84 -40.52
CA ARG A 381 23.06 -11.75 -39.06
C ARG A 381 23.37 -10.35 -38.54
N PHE A 382 22.91 -10.06 -37.33
CA PHE A 382 23.25 -8.85 -36.59
C PHE A 382 24.38 -9.14 -35.60
N ASP A 383 25.30 -8.19 -35.45
CA ASP A 383 26.47 -8.25 -34.58
C ASP A 383 26.52 -7.00 -33.69
N VAL A 384 26.54 -7.22 -32.38
CA VAL A 384 26.68 -6.16 -31.38
C VAL A 384 28.02 -6.29 -30.68
N ARG A 385 28.79 -5.21 -30.67
CA ARG A 385 30.02 -5.11 -29.89
C ARG A 385 29.87 -4.04 -28.85
N PHE A 386 30.14 -4.38 -27.61
CA PHE A 386 29.89 -3.51 -26.48
C PHE A 386 31.10 -3.52 -25.56
N ARG A 387 31.81 -2.38 -25.48
CA ARG A 387 33.08 -2.31 -24.77
C ARG A 387 32.84 -2.25 -23.26
N THR A 388 33.56 -3.07 -22.52
CA THR A 388 33.70 -2.99 -21.07
C THR A 388 35.18 -3.10 -20.71
N ASP A 389 35.52 -2.99 -19.42
CA ASP A 389 36.87 -3.29 -18.92
C ASP A 389 37.26 -4.79 -19.01
N ARG A 390 36.36 -5.65 -19.49
CA ARG A 390 36.62 -7.08 -19.75
C ARG A 390 36.63 -7.46 -21.24
N THR A 391 36.25 -6.55 -22.12
CA THR A 391 36.39 -6.74 -23.57
C THR A 391 37.63 -6.03 -24.10
N ASP A 392 38.05 -6.35 -25.32
CA ASP A 392 39.08 -5.57 -26.00
C ASP A 392 38.60 -4.14 -26.36
N GLY A 393 39.49 -3.35 -26.96
CA GLY A 393 39.16 -1.97 -27.35
C GLY A 393 38.07 -1.85 -28.41
N ASN A 394 37.78 -2.95 -29.10
CA ASN A 394 36.83 -3.12 -30.18
C ASN A 394 35.47 -3.66 -29.70
N GLY A 395 35.36 -3.98 -28.41
CA GLY A 395 34.17 -4.55 -27.78
C GLY A 395 33.97 -6.04 -28.07
N LEU A 396 35.04 -6.80 -28.28
CA LEU A 396 35.00 -8.26 -28.46
C LEU A 396 35.20 -8.99 -27.11
N PRO A 397 34.55 -10.17 -26.91
CA PRO A 397 33.70 -10.89 -27.87
C PRO A 397 32.36 -10.20 -28.15
N SER A 398 31.81 -10.41 -29.35
CA SER A 398 30.53 -9.82 -29.77
C SER A 398 29.33 -10.68 -29.35
N THR A 399 28.16 -10.05 -29.25
CA THR A 399 26.87 -10.73 -29.17
C THR A 399 26.25 -10.73 -30.55
N SER A 400 25.99 -11.90 -31.13
CA SER A 400 25.46 -11.99 -32.49
C SER A 400 24.25 -12.91 -32.59
N THR A 401 23.34 -12.59 -33.49
CA THR A 401 22.21 -13.47 -33.82
C THR A 401 22.63 -14.63 -34.73
N ALA A 402 21.78 -15.65 -34.84
CA ALA A 402 21.96 -16.73 -35.81
C ALA A 402 21.90 -16.20 -37.27
N GLY A 403 22.52 -16.94 -38.19
CA GLY A 403 22.43 -16.65 -39.62
C GLY A 403 20.98 -16.69 -40.13
N GLY A 404 20.63 -15.79 -41.04
CA GLY A 404 19.29 -15.68 -41.63
C GLY A 404 18.33 -14.75 -40.89
N THR A 405 18.80 -14.07 -39.84
CA THR A 405 18.00 -13.12 -39.05
C THR A 405 17.93 -11.73 -39.67
N ALA A 406 18.98 -11.26 -40.35
CA ALA A 406 18.92 -10.04 -41.14
C ALA A 406 18.25 -10.34 -42.50
N LYS A 407 17.09 -9.74 -42.75
CA LYS A 407 16.24 -9.95 -43.93
C LYS A 407 15.95 -8.62 -44.63
N LYS A 408 15.64 -8.65 -45.93
CA LYS A 408 15.24 -7.48 -46.72
C LYS A 408 13.77 -7.08 -46.44
N LYS A 409 13.45 -6.82 -45.17
CA LYS A 409 12.16 -6.33 -44.68
C LYS A 409 12.39 -5.34 -43.55
N LEU A 410 11.36 -4.60 -43.16
CA LEU A 410 11.39 -3.82 -41.93
C LEU A 410 11.56 -4.77 -40.73
N ILE A 411 12.54 -4.46 -39.88
CA ILE A 411 12.91 -5.23 -38.70
C ILE A 411 13.04 -4.26 -37.53
N HIS A 412 12.43 -4.62 -36.42
CA HIS A 412 12.69 -4.00 -35.14
C HIS A 412 13.81 -4.77 -34.43
N ILE A 413 14.92 -4.12 -34.13
CA ILE A 413 16.05 -4.73 -33.43
C ILE A 413 16.35 -3.96 -32.14
N VAL A 414 16.45 -4.68 -31.03
CA VAL A 414 16.85 -4.11 -29.74
C VAL A 414 17.97 -4.93 -29.14
N TYR A 415 19.04 -4.27 -28.70
CA TYR A 415 20.04 -4.88 -27.82
C TYR A 415 19.93 -4.27 -26.44
N THR A 416 19.97 -5.10 -25.40
CA THR A 416 19.97 -4.67 -24.00
C THR A 416 21.14 -5.30 -23.26
N ARG A 417 21.73 -4.56 -22.32
CA ARG A 417 22.79 -5.01 -21.41
C ARG A 417 22.55 -4.47 -20.01
N SER A 418 22.27 -5.37 -19.07
CA SER A 418 22.03 -5.04 -17.66
C SER A 418 23.32 -4.65 -16.94
N LYS A 419 23.21 -4.03 -15.77
CA LYS A 419 24.40 -3.67 -14.96
C LYS A 419 25.23 -4.89 -14.53
N SER A 420 24.59 -6.03 -14.30
CA SER A 420 25.22 -7.33 -13.99
C SER A 420 25.87 -8.02 -15.20
N GLY A 421 25.67 -7.48 -16.40
CA GLY A 421 26.28 -7.98 -17.63
C GLY A 421 25.38 -8.89 -18.47
N ASP A 422 24.11 -9.08 -18.12
CA ASP A 422 23.19 -9.89 -18.91
C ASP A 422 22.86 -9.15 -20.20
N ALA A 423 23.13 -9.79 -21.34
CA ALA A 423 22.99 -9.19 -22.66
C ALA A 423 21.96 -9.95 -23.51
N LYS A 424 21.08 -9.23 -24.19
CA LYS A 424 20.04 -9.82 -25.05
C LYS A 424 19.89 -9.05 -26.36
N ILE A 425 19.64 -9.76 -27.45
CA ILE A 425 19.14 -9.19 -28.71
C ILE A 425 17.69 -9.64 -28.89
N TYR A 426 16.82 -8.70 -29.25
CA TYR A 426 15.43 -8.92 -29.62
C TYR A 426 15.24 -8.56 -31.10
N LEU A 427 14.40 -9.31 -31.80
CA LEU A 427 13.95 -9.06 -33.15
C LEU A 427 12.42 -9.07 -33.17
N ASP A 428 11.81 -8.03 -33.73
CA ASP A 428 10.34 -7.90 -33.87
C ASP A 428 9.62 -8.12 -32.52
N GLY A 429 10.17 -7.56 -31.43
CA GLY A 429 9.64 -7.69 -30.07
C GLY A 429 9.98 -9.01 -29.34
N ALA A 430 10.55 -10.01 -30.03
CA ALA A 430 10.84 -11.33 -29.46
C ALA A 430 12.34 -11.54 -29.18
N PRO A 431 12.73 -12.27 -28.13
CA PRO A 431 14.15 -12.55 -27.85
C PRO A 431 14.74 -13.43 -28.95
N ALA A 432 15.86 -13.00 -29.52
CA ALA A 432 16.56 -13.69 -30.62
C ALA A 432 17.94 -14.23 -30.21
N GLN A 433 18.61 -13.59 -29.24
CA GLN A 433 19.87 -14.09 -28.67
C GLN A 433 20.01 -13.64 -27.22
N SER A 434 20.61 -14.49 -26.38
CA SER A 434 21.01 -14.13 -25.01
C SER A 434 22.48 -14.46 -24.78
N GLY A 435 23.14 -13.72 -23.90
CA GLY A 435 24.53 -13.92 -23.54
C GLY A 435 24.93 -13.06 -22.35
N ARG A 436 26.23 -13.00 -22.07
CA ARG A 436 26.77 -12.20 -20.98
C ARG A 436 27.95 -11.36 -21.46
N VAL A 437 27.87 -10.06 -21.22
CA VAL A 437 28.96 -9.09 -21.46
C VAL A 437 29.33 -8.48 -20.11
N GLU A 438 30.26 -9.14 -19.44
CA GLU A 438 30.75 -8.78 -18.11
C GLU A 438 31.63 -7.51 -18.13
N GLY A 439 31.93 -6.98 -16.94
CA GLY A 439 32.79 -5.82 -16.78
C GLY A 439 32.04 -4.50 -16.56
N SER A 440 32.80 -3.47 -16.21
CA SER A 440 32.30 -2.12 -15.99
C SER A 440 32.53 -1.23 -17.21
N LEU A 441 31.79 -0.13 -17.30
CA LEU A 441 31.93 0.86 -18.38
C LEU A 441 32.96 1.94 -18.05
N ARG A 442 33.84 1.72 -17.05
CA ARG A 442 34.83 2.71 -16.61
C ARG A 442 35.78 3.13 -17.74
N ASN A 443 36.00 2.26 -18.72
CA ASN A 443 36.84 2.51 -19.89
C ASN A 443 36.10 3.14 -21.08
N TRP A 444 34.82 3.53 -20.94
CA TRP A 444 34.11 4.29 -21.97
C TRP A 444 34.68 5.69 -22.10
N ASP A 445 34.94 6.08 -23.35
CA ASP A 445 35.51 7.36 -23.73
C ASP A 445 34.40 8.33 -24.19
N PRO A 446 34.21 9.47 -23.51
CA PRO A 446 33.18 10.44 -23.87
C PRO A 446 33.54 11.32 -25.08
N SER A 447 34.75 11.21 -25.64
CA SER A 447 35.19 11.97 -26.81
C SER A 447 34.72 11.39 -28.15
N TYR A 448 34.11 10.21 -28.13
CA TYR A 448 33.67 9.53 -29.35
C TYR A 448 32.40 10.15 -29.94
N ARG A 449 32.25 10.04 -31.26
CA ARG A 449 31.10 10.60 -31.99
C ARG A 449 30.10 9.51 -32.34
N LEU A 450 28.81 9.86 -32.27
CA LEU A 450 27.74 8.97 -32.70
C LEU A 450 27.66 9.02 -34.22
N THR A 451 27.70 7.85 -34.86
CA THR A 451 27.69 7.70 -36.32
C THR A 451 26.72 6.60 -36.74
N LEU A 452 25.91 6.87 -37.75
CA LEU A 452 25.01 5.92 -38.42
C LEU A 452 25.44 5.75 -39.88
N GLY A 453 25.20 4.57 -40.45
CA GLY A 453 25.38 4.28 -41.88
C GLY A 453 26.80 3.95 -42.33
N ASP A 454 27.83 4.32 -41.57
CA ASP A 454 29.23 3.96 -41.84
C ASP A 454 30.07 4.03 -40.55
N GLU A 455 31.33 3.61 -40.63
CA GLU A 455 32.34 3.89 -39.61
C GLU A 455 32.81 5.34 -39.70
N ILE A 456 33.28 5.88 -38.58
CA ILE A 456 33.80 7.25 -38.53
C ILE A 456 35.01 7.48 -39.47
N SER A 457 35.81 6.42 -39.68
CA SER A 457 36.93 6.37 -40.63
C SER A 457 36.52 5.94 -42.05
N GLY A 458 35.23 5.67 -42.28
CA GLY A 458 34.70 5.10 -43.52
C GLY A 458 34.97 3.60 -43.70
N GLY A 459 34.48 3.04 -44.80
CA GLY A 459 34.82 1.69 -45.28
C GLY A 459 34.04 0.54 -44.63
N ARG A 460 33.00 0.82 -43.85
CA ARG A 460 32.11 -0.17 -43.20
C ARG A 460 30.64 0.18 -43.40
N GLN A 461 30.29 0.54 -44.63
CA GLN A 461 28.99 1.08 -44.98
C GLN A 461 27.87 0.07 -44.74
N TRP A 462 26.81 0.57 -44.11
CA TRP A 462 25.53 -0.09 -44.04
C TRP A 462 24.56 0.56 -45.03
N ARG A 463 24.00 -0.27 -45.92
CA ARG A 463 23.01 0.10 -46.92
C ARG A 463 21.64 -0.41 -46.48
N GLY A 464 20.68 0.49 -46.40
CA GLY A 464 19.31 0.19 -45.99
C GLY A 464 18.56 1.46 -45.63
N THR A 465 17.34 1.27 -45.13
CA THR A 465 16.46 2.35 -44.71
C THR A 465 16.36 2.38 -43.19
N TYR A 466 16.60 3.54 -42.59
CA TYR A 466 16.27 3.81 -41.20
C TYR A 466 14.86 4.36 -41.08
N HIS A 467 14.11 3.88 -40.10
CA HIS A 467 12.83 4.45 -39.69
C HIS A 467 12.92 4.97 -38.24
N LEU A 468 13.75 4.37 -37.40
CA LEU A 468 13.96 4.84 -36.04
C LEU A 468 15.30 4.36 -35.47
N VAL A 469 15.93 5.19 -34.64
CA VAL A 469 17.05 4.81 -33.76
C VAL A 469 16.84 5.47 -32.40
N ALA A 470 16.85 4.68 -31.32
CA ALA A 470 16.75 5.17 -29.95
C ALA A 470 17.84 4.54 -29.07
N ILE A 471 18.41 5.33 -28.15
CA ILE A 471 19.46 4.87 -27.23
C ILE A 471 19.06 5.19 -25.80
N TYR A 472 19.19 4.19 -24.92
CA TYR A 472 18.80 4.26 -23.51
C TYR A 472 20.01 4.02 -22.60
N ASN A 473 20.07 4.70 -21.46
CA ASN A 473 21.06 4.46 -20.41
C ASN A 473 20.62 3.37 -19.41
N ARG A 474 19.75 2.46 -19.81
CA ARG A 474 19.28 1.32 -19.00
C ARG A 474 18.98 0.12 -19.88
N ASP A 475 18.93 -1.06 -19.30
CA ASP A 475 18.41 -2.26 -19.95
C ASP A 475 16.88 -2.20 -20.02
N LEU A 476 16.33 -2.25 -21.23
CA LEU A 476 14.90 -2.41 -21.43
C LEU A 476 14.50 -3.86 -21.11
N SER A 477 13.42 -4.03 -20.37
CA SER A 477 12.81 -5.34 -20.14
C SER A 477 12.18 -5.89 -21.43
N GLY A 478 11.95 -7.20 -21.50
CA GLY A 478 11.29 -7.82 -22.65
C GLY A 478 9.88 -7.23 -22.92
N ARG A 479 9.17 -6.79 -21.88
CA ARG A 479 7.89 -6.07 -22.02
C ARG A 479 8.06 -4.71 -22.67
N GLU A 480 9.02 -3.92 -22.21
CA GLU A 480 9.30 -2.59 -22.77
C GLU A 480 9.77 -2.66 -24.22
N VAL A 481 10.53 -3.72 -24.57
CA VAL A 481 10.88 -4.02 -25.97
C VAL A 481 9.63 -4.33 -26.81
N ARG A 482 8.71 -5.16 -26.30
CA ARG A 482 7.42 -5.43 -26.98
C ARG A 482 6.54 -4.19 -27.08
N GLN A 483 6.51 -3.33 -26.06
CA GLN A 483 5.79 -2.07 -26.10
C GLN A 483 6.37 -1.15 -27.19
N ASN A 484 7.69 -1.00 -27.25
CA ASN A 484 8.33 -0.22 -28.29
C ASN A 484 8.13 -0.82 -29.69
N TYR A 485 8.03 -2.15 -29.80
CA TYR A 485 7.65 -2.84 -31.04
C TYR A 485 6.20 -2.49 -31.45
N GLN A 486 5.26 -2.57 -30.51
CA GLN A 486 3.85 -2.24 -30.74
C GLN A 486 3.63 -0.74 -31.05
N ALA A 487 4.46 0.15 -30.50
CA ALA A 487 4.44 1.58 -30.81
C ALA A 487 4.86 1.88 -32.26
N GLY A 488 5.43 0.90 -32.98
CA GLY A 488 5.84 1.05 -34.37
C GLY A 488 7.09 1.92 -34.54
N SER A 489 7.32 2.43 -35.75
CA SER A 489 8.55 3.16 -36.10
C SER A 489 8.40 4.69 -36.16
N ASN A 490 7.25 5.25 -35.79
CA ASN A 490 6.90 6.67 -36.04
C ASN A 490 7.54 7.69 -35.08
N GLY A 491 8.37 7.26 -34.13
CA GLY A 491 9.07 8.17 -33.22
C GLY A 491 8.23 8.86 -32.14
N GLN A 492 6.94 8.52 -31.98
CA GLN A 492 6.10 9.14 -30.96
C GLN A 492 6.45 8.64 -29.54
N THR A 493 6.82 9.57 -28.65
CA THR A 493 7.18 9.35 -27.24
C THR A 493 6.13 9.94 -26.30
N ASP A 494 6.18 9.58 -25.01
CA ASP A 494 5.37 10.15 -23.93
C ASP A 494 5.70 11.63 -23.57
N ASP A 495 5.79 12.54 -24.55
CA ASP A 495 5.84 13.99 -24.28
C ASP A 495 4.41 14.56 -24.06
N PRO A 496 4.18 15.36 -23.00
CA PRO A 496 2.86 15.88 -22.61
C PRO A 496 2.23 16.93 -23.55
N SER A 497 2.93 17.37 -24.61
CA SER A 497 2.50 18.53 -25.41
C SER A 497 1.49 18.26 -26.54
N GLU A 498 1.24 17.00 -26.94
CA GLU A 498 0.27 16.69 -28.01
C GLU A 498 -0.46 15.35 -27.76
N LEU A 499 -1.78 15.38 -27.48
CA LEU A 499 -2.67 14.22 -27.37
C LEU A 499 -3.99 14.46 -28.13
N PRO A 500 -4.42 13.55 -29.04
CA PRO A 500 -5.71 13.63 -29.74
C PRO A 500 -6.88 12.94 -29.00
N GLU A 501 -7.76 13.78 -28.48
CA GLU A 501 -9.25 13.82 -28.36
C GLU A 501 -10.19 12.61 -28.21
N HIS A 502 -9.85 11.32 -28.29
CA HIS A 502 -10.87 10.27 -28.08
C HIS A 502 -10.47 9.14 -27.12
N ALA A 503 -10.42 9.50 -25.84
CA ALA A 503 -10.82 8.65 -24.72
C ALA A 503 -11.46 9.57 -23.68
N ILE A 504 -12.79 9.75 -23.77
CA ILE A 504 -13.55 10.61 -22.85
C ILE A 504 -13.70 9.85 -21.52
N ALA A 505 -12.64 9.83 -20.73
CA ALA A 505 -12.75 10.15 -19.31
C ALA A 505 -12.26 11.60 -19.23
N LYS A 506 -13.18 12.52 -19.01
CA LYS A 506 -12.94 13.97 -19.01
C LYS A 506 -11.71 14.25 -18.15
N LYS A 507 -10.60 14.69 -18.76
CA LYS A 507 -9.42 15.11 -17.99
C LYS A 507 -9.89 16.28 -17.14
N MET A 508 -10.03 16.05 -15.84
CA MET A 508 -10.64 17.01 -14.95
C MET A 508 -9.83 18.30 -14.95
N SER A 509 -10.51 19.44 -15.01
CA SER A 509 -9.87 20.74 -14.83
C SER A 509 -9.18 20.80 -13.46
N PRO A 510 -8.18 21.68 -13.26
CA PRO A 510 -7.62 21.92 -11.93
C PRO A 510 -8.69 22.25 -10.87
N GLN A 511 -9.76 22.95 -11.26
CA GLN A 511 -10.90 23.28 -10.41
C GLN A 511 -11.73 22.03 -10.07
N GLN A 512 -11.92 21.13 -11.03
CA GLN A 512 -12.58 19.84 -10.81
C GLN A 512 -11.78 18.96 -9.84
N LEU A 513 -10.46 18.85 -10.03
CA LEU A 513 -9.59 18.15 -9.08
C LEU A 513 -9.60 18.78 -7.69
N PHE A 514 -9.64 20.12 -7.62
CA PHE A 514 -9.75 20.84 -6.36
C PHE A 514 -11.07 20.53 -5.65
N PHE A 515 -12.18 20.47 -6.37
CA PHE A 515 -13.47 20.09 -5.80
C PHE A 515 -13.42 18.67 -5.21
N GLU A 516 -12.97 17.67 -5.97
CA GLU A 516 -12.97 16.28 -5.49
C GLU A 516 -12.01 16.01 -4.33
N HIS A 517 -10.84 16.66 -4.32
CA HIS A 517 -9.80 16.38 -3.32
C HIS A 517 -9.79 17.33 -2.13
N LYS A 518 -10.52 18.45 -2.18
CA LYS A 518 -10.52 19.47 -1.12
C LYS A 518 -11.92 19.88 -0.67
N VAL A 519 -12.86 20.07 -1.59
CA VAL A 519 -14.17 20.66 -1.28
C VAL A 519 -15.21 19.60 -0.93
N ALA A 520 -15.41 18.58 -1.77
CA ALA A 520 -16.33 17.49 -1.47
C ALA A 520 -15.99 16.78 -0.14
N PRO A 521 -14.72 16.50 0.18
CA PRO A 521 -14.27 16.11 1.52
C PRO A 521 -14.75 17.01 2.65
N LEU A 522 -14.57 18.33 2.48
CA LEU A 522 -14.93 19.35 3.45
C LEU A 522 -16.44 19.38 3.69
N LEU A 523 -17.23 19.40 2.61
CA LEU A 523 -18.69 19.40 2.67
C LEU A 523 -19.19 18.11 3.32
N ALA A 524 -18.68 16.95 2.91
CA ALA A 524 -19.03 15.65 3.50
C ALA A 524 -18.75 15.59 5.00
N LYS A 525 -17.60 16.13 5.43
CA LYS A 525 -17.17 16.11 6.82
C LYS A 525 -18.00 17.05 7.70
N HIS A 526 -18.31 18.25 7.23
CA HIS A 526 -18.84 19.33 8.10
C HIS A 526 -20.28 19.73 7.81
N CYS A 527 -20.77 19.55 6.59
CA CYS A 527 -22.04 20.14 6.14
C CYS A 527 -23.14 19.09 5.92
N LEU A 528 -22.82 17.92 5.36
CA LEU A 528 -23.83 16.95 4.91
C LEU A 528 -24.52 16.18 6.03
N GLU A 529 -24.12 16.40 7.28
CA GLU A 529 -24.85 15.87 8.43
C GLU A 529 -26.22 16.57 8.61
N CYS A 530 -26.31 17.88 8.31
CA CYS A 530 -27.53 18.68 8.48
C CYS A 530 -28.10 19.24 7.16
N HIS A 531 -27.32 19.20 6.08
CA HIS A 531 -27.71 19.75 4.77
C HIS A 531 -27.63 18.68 3.66
N GLU A 532 -28.38 17.60 3.82
CA GLU A 532 -28.55 16.54 2.83
C GLU A 532 -30.04 16.23 2.56
N SER A 533 -30.34 15.25 1.69
CA SER A 533 -31.72 14.94 1.33
C SER A 533 -32.59 14.46 2.50
N ALA A 534 -32.00 13.75 3.47
CA ALA A 534 -32.75 13.23 4.62
C ALA A 534 -32.97 14.27 5.72
N VAL A 535 -32.04 15.22 5.83
CA VAL A 535 -32.03 16.28 6.83
C VAL A 535 -31.58 17.53 6.10
N SER A 536 -32.56 18.38 5.75
CA SER A 536 -32.36 19.59 4.96
C SER A 536 -32.70 20.80 5.82
N GLU A 537 -31.87 21.05 6.84
CA GLU A 537 -32.06 22.18 7.73
C GLU A 537 -32.02 23.50 6.94
N GLY A 538 -32.97 24.40 7.23
CA GLY A 538 -33.19 25.63 6.47
C GLY A 538 -33.51 25.40 4.99
N GLY A 539 -34.09 24.24 4.64
CA GLY A 539 -34.44 23.88 3.26
C GLY A 539 -33.24 23.66 2.33
N LEU A 540 -32.01 23.64 2.88
CA LEU A 540 -30.77 23.55 2.11
C LEU A 540 -30.30 22.09 1.96
N ASN A 541 -29.92 21.70 0.74
CA ASN A 541 -29.29 20.41 0.46
C ASN A 541 -27.99 20.62 -0.32
N LEU A 542 -26.87 20.45 0.38
CA LEU A 542 -25.51 20.55 -0.15
C LEU A 542 -24.97 19.22 -0.67
N ALA A 543 -25.71 18.12 -0.56
CA ALA A 543 -25.27 16.82 -1.07
C ALA A 543 -25.45 16.72 -2.59
N ARG A 544 -26.42 17.45 -3.16
CA ARG A 544 -26.72 17.46 -4.60
C ARG A 544 -26.41 18.80 -5.24
N LYS A 545 -25.68 18.78 -6.37
CA LYS A 545 -25.29 19.99 -7.11
C LYS A 545 -26.49 20.87 -7.44
N THR A 546 -27.52 20.28 -8.04
CA THR A 546 -28.72 21.01 -8.50
C THR A 546 -29.48 21.64 -7.33
N ALA A 547 -29.61 20.93 -6.20
CA ALA A 547 -30.26 21.45 -5.00
C ALA A 547 -29.41 22.54 -4.30
N ALA A 548 -28.10 22.33 -4.19
CA ALA A 548 -27.18 23.28 -3.58
C ALA A 548 -27.18 24.63 -4.31
N LEU A 549 -27.27 24.60 -5.65
CA LEU A 549 -27.34 25.80 -6.48
C LEU A 549 -28.72 26.48 -6.48
N ALA A 550 -29.79 25.73 -6.17
CA ALA A 550 -31.14 26.29 -6.04
C ALA A 550 -31.30 27.13 -4.77
N GLY A 551 -30.56 26.80 -3.70
CA GLY A 551 -30.64 27.51 -2.42
C GLY A 551 -31.47 26.78 -1.36
N GLY A 552 -31.72 27.47 -0.25
CA GLY A 552 -32.61 27.02 0.82
C GLY A 552 -33.71 28.05 1.10
N ASP A 553 -34.32 27.99 2.28
CA ASP A 553 -35.40 28.88 2.71
C ASP A 553 -34.96 30.36 2.74
N SER A 554 -33.66 30.60 2.98
CA SER A 554 -33.02 31.93 2.95
C SER A 554 -32.62 32.39 1.54
N GLY A 555 -33.03 31.68 0.49
CA GLY A 555 -32.71 31.97 -0.91
C GLY A 555 -31.38 31.36 -1.36
N LYS A 556 -30.74 31.99 -2.34
CA LYS A 556 -29.54 31.46 -3.01
C LYS A 556 -28.33 31.47 -2.08
N VAL A 557 -27.77 30.29 -1.80
CA VAL A 557 -26.66 30.15 -0.83
C VAL A 557 -25.27 30.15 -1.47
N ILE A 558 -25.16 29.77 -2.75
CA ILE A 558 -23.89 29.74 -3.51
C ILE A 558 -24.02 30.69 -4.69
N VAL A 559 -23.21 31.75 -4.70
CA VAL A 559 -23.06 32.68 -5.82
C VAL A 559 -21.68 32.43 -6.44
N ALA A 560 -21.66 31.67 -7.54
CA ALA A 560 -20.43 31.33 -8.25
C ALA A 560 -19.62 32.59 -8.64
N ASN A 561 -18.30 32.52 -8.43
CA ASN A 561 -17.33 33.60 -8.63
C ASN A 561 -17.43 34.77 -7.62
N ASN A 562 -18.23 34.64 -6.57
CA ASN A 562 -18.39 35.69 -5.57
C ASN A 562 -18.72 35.11 -4.19
N ALA A 563 -17.69 34.74 -3.43
CA ALA A 563 -17.85 34.27 -2.06
C ALA A 563 -18.44 35.34 -1.13
N ALA A 564 -18.13 36.62 -1.35
CA ALA A 564 -18.63 37.70 -0.51
C ALA A 564 -20.17 37.82 -0.53
N ASP A 565 -20.81 37.51 -1.66
CA ASP A 565 -22.26 37.49 -1.80
C ASP A 565 -22.88 36.09 -1.56
N SER A 566 -22.07 35.08 -1.25
CA SER A 566 -22.53 33.72 -0.99
C SER A 566 -22.87 33.53 0.49
N LEU A 567 -24.15 33.32 0.82
CA LEU A 567 -24.59 33.09 2.20
C LEU A 567 -23.88 31.89 2.86
N LEU A 568 -23.57 30.85 2.07
CA LEU A 568 -22.78 29.70 2.54
C LEU A 568 -21.42 30.14 3.11
N TRP A 569 -20.73 31.06 2.42
CA TRP A 569 -19.45 31.58 2.89
C TRP A 569 -19.63 32.51 4.08
N GLN A 570 -20.62 33.41 4.05
CA GLN A 570 -20.88 34.35 5.14
C GLN A 570 -21.12 33.62 6.48
N SER A 571 -21.94 32.57 6.50
CA SER A 571 -22.19 31.81 7.73
C SER A 571 -20.95 31.03 8.21
N VAL A 572 -20.12 30.52 7.30
CA VAL A 572 -18.86 29.85 7.65
C VAL A 572 -17.79 30.83 8.14
N GLU A 573 -17.72 32.03 7.55
CA GLU A 573 -16.77 33.07 7.94
C GLU A 573 -17.01 33.54 9.38
N HIS A 574 -18.28 33.69 9.76
CA HIS A 574 -18.71 34.11 11.10
C HIS A 574 -18.82 32.98 12.13
N ASP A 575 -18.39 31.76 11.81
CA ASP A 575 -18.46 30.58 12.69
C ASP A 575 -19.90 30.21 13.12
N GLU A 576 -20.91 30.60 12.34
CA GLU A 576 -22.31 30.21 12.57
C GLU A 576 -22.56 28.76 12.16
N MET A 577 -21.77 28.25 11.20
CA MET A 577 -21.87 26.90 10.67
C MET A 577 -20.51 26.18 10.68
N PRO A 578 -20.45 24.91 11.13
CA PRO A 578 -21.58 24.06 11.54
C PRO A 578 -22.08 24.39 12.96
N SER A 579 -23.40 24.52 13.12
CA SER A 579 -24.02 24.87 14.40
C SER A 579 -23.78 23.80 15.47
N ASN A 580 -23.51 24.21 16.72
CA ASN A 580 -23.27 23.33 17.87
C ASN A 580 -22.14 22.28 17.67
N ARG A 581 -21.21 22.54 16.74
CA ARG A 581 -20.00 21.73 16.49
C ARG A 581 -18.78 22.65 16.42
N GLU A 582 -17.59 22.06 16.30
CA GLU A 582 -16.37 22.86 16.10
C GLU A 582 -16.43 23.60 14.75
N PRO A 583 -16.11 24.91 14.71
CA PRO A 583 -16.02 25.65 13.46
C PRO A 583 -14.92 25.13 12.53
N LEU A 584 -15.03 25.48 11.24
CA LEU A 584 -13.98 25.18 10.26
C LEU A 584 -12.68 25.90 10.62
N SER A 585 -11.55 25.21 10.43
CA SER A 585 -10.22 25.84 10.55
C SER A 585 -9.97 26.87 9.44
N ASP A 586 -9.02 27.79 9.66
CA ASP A 586 -8.68 28.82 8.66
C ASP A 586 -8.28 28.25 7.29
N ASP A 587 -7.58 27.10 7.28
CA ASP A 587 -7.21 26.39 6.05
C ASP A 587 -8.45 25.83 5.33
N GLU A 588 -9.39 25.26 6.08
CA GLU A 588 -10.66 24.74 5.56
C GLU A 588 -11.56 25.86 5.02
N LYS A 589 -11.65 26.99 5.73
CA LYS A 589 -12.33 28.21 5.27
C LYS A 589 -11.72 28.71 3.95
N THR A 590 -10.39 28.74 3.86
CA THR A 590 -9.67 29.15 2.64
C THR A 590 -10.03 28.25 1.45
N VAL A 591 -10.15 26.94 1.67
CA VAL A 591 -10.56 25.99 0.63
C VAL A 591 -11.98 26.29 0.13
N LEU A 592 -12.94 26.47 1.04
CA LEU A 592 -14.34 26.72 0.69
C LEU A 592 -14.50 28.04 -0.09
N ARG A 593 -13.88 29.12 0.41
CA ARG A 593 -13.89 30.43 -0.25
C ARG A 593 -13.32 30.34 -1.65
N LYS A 594 -12.12 29.75 -1.78
CA LYS A 594 -11.44 29.60 -3.07
C LYS A 594 -12.32 28.88 -4.09
N TRP A 595 -12.99 27.81 -3.67
CA TRP A 595 -13.86 27.06 -4.57
C TRP A 595 -15.03 27.90 -5.10
N ILE A 596 -15.67 28.69 -4.22
CA ILE A 596 -16.76 29.58 -4.63
C ILE A 596 -16.24 30.66 -5.60
N ASP A 597 -15.12 31.31 -5.25
CA ASP A 597 -14.48 32.35 -6.05
C ASP A 597 -13.97 31.81 -7.41
N ASP A 598 -13.58 30.53 -7.48
CA ASP A 598 -13.19 29.83 -8.72
C ASP A 598 -14.40 29.33 -9.55
N GLY A 599 -15.62 29.77 -9.22
CA GLY A 599 -16.83 29.48 -9.98
C GLY A 599 -17.67 28.31 -9.45
N ALA A 600 -17.36 27.80 -8.26
CA ALA A 600 -18.06 26.70 -7.60
C ALA A 600 -18.24 25.47 -8.52
N GLU A 601 -17.17 25.02 -9.19
CA GLU A 601 -17.24 23.90 -10.12
C GLU A 601 -17.42 22.57 -9.38
N TRP A 602 -18.36 21.73 -9.85
CA TRP A 602 -18.62 20.38 -9.33
C TRP A 602 -18.28 19.34 -10.39
N THR A 603 -17.85 18.16 -9.95
CA THR A 603 -17.44 17.06 -10.83
C THR A 603 -18.48 15.97 -10.97
N PHE A 604 -19.31 15.78 -9.95
CA PHE A 604 -20.43 14.84 -9.92
C PHE A 604 -21.68 15.51 -9.35
N ASP A 605 -22.85 14.93 -9.61
CA ASP A 605 -24.14 15.50 -9.18
C ASP A 605 -24.43 15.27 -7.68
N PHE A 606 -23.82 14.26 -7.07
CA PHE A 606 -24.06 13.88 -5.68
C PHE A 606 -22.74 13.61 -4.93
N ILE A 607 -22.51 14.32 -3.82
CA ILE A 607 -21.42 14.04 -2.86
C ILE A 607 -21.91 12.93 -1.94
N ASP A 608 -21.28 11.76 -2.03
CA ASP A 608 -21.55 10.66 -1.10
C ASP A 608 -20.58 10.74 0.10
N PRO A 609 -21.07 11.05 1.32
CA PRO A 609 -20.21 11.14 2.50
C PRO A 609 -19.43 9.85 2.77
N ALA A 610 -19.99 8.69 2.39
CA ALA A 610 -19.37 7.38 2.53
C ALA A 610 -17.98 7.27 1.94
N VAL A 611 -17.76 7.94 0.80
CA VAL A 611 -16.50 7.91 0.04
C VAL A 611 -15.36 8.58 0.84
N TYR A 612 -15.71 9.52 1.72
CA TYR A 612 -14.77 10.35 2.47
C TYR A 612 -14.62 9.94 3.94
N ALA A 613 -15.26 8.84 4.37
CA ALA A 613 -15.20 8.36 5.75
C ALA A 613 -13.77 8.01 6.24
N HIS A 614 -12.82 7.78 5.32
CA HIS A 614 -11.51 7.20 5.60
C HIS A 614 -10.31 8.12 5.27
N GLU A 615 -10.52 9.43 5.07
CA GLU A 615 -9.53 10.39 4.54
C GLU A 615 -8.22 10.59 5.34
N GLY A 616 -8.07 9.99 6.52
CA GLY A 616 -6.82 10.02 7.28
C GLY A 616 -5.78 8.96 6.91
N ARG A 617 -6.04 8.09 5.94
CA ARG A 617 -5.26 6.84 5.70
C ARG A 617 -4.62 6.72 4.30
N THR A 618 -4.67 7.78 3.50
CA THR A 618 -4.10 7.83 2.14
C THR A 618 -2.57 7.74 2.20
N ASN A 619 -1.98 6.78 1.47
CA ASN A 619 -0.54 6.46 1.37
C ASN A 619 0.05 5.48 2.41
N GLN A 620 -0.76 4.69 3.11
CA GLN A 620 -0.24 3.61 3.95
C GLN A 620 -0.14 2.30 3.17
N ILE A 621 1.08 1.80 3.02
CA ILE A 621 1.36 0.45 2.55
C ILE A 621 1.04 -0.53 3.68
N TRP A 622 0.07 -1.40 3.44
CA TRP A 622 -0.36 -2.40 4.41
C TRP A 622 0.13 -3.78 3.99
N LEU A 623 1.04 -4.36 4.77
CA LEU A 623 1.36 -5.79 4.63
C LEU A 623 0.19 -6.61 5.17
N ARG A 624 -0.50 -7.35 4.28
CA ARG A 624 -1.59 -8.24 4.67
C ARG A 624 -1.03 -9.60 5.07
N ARG A 625 -1.15 -9.93 6.37
CA ARG A 625 -0.95 -11.30 6.88
C ARG A 625 -2.08 -12.20 6.38
N LEU A 626 -1.82 -13.49 6.22
CA LEU A 626 -2.88 -14.48 6.08
C LEU A 626 -3.71 -14.53 7.38
N THR A 627 -5.02 -14.38 7.26
CA THR A 627 -5.98 -14.67 8.33
C THR A 627 -5.89 -16.15 8.74
N VAL A 628 -6.44 -16.51 9.91
CA VAL A 628 -6.47 -17.90 10.39
C VAL A 628 -7.09 -18.84 9.34
N PRO A 629 -8.26 -18.54 8.73
CA PRO A 629 -8.80 -19.36 7.65
C PRO A 629 -7.89 -19.43 6.41
N GLU A 630 -7.34 -18.30 5.96
CA GLU A 630 -6.43 -18.28 4.81
C GLU A 630 -5.15 -19.09 5.09
N TYR A 631 -4.64 -19.10 6.32
CA TYR A 631 -3.49 -19.92 6.72
C TYR A 631 -3.84 -21.42 6.65
N ILE A 632 -5.00 -21.81 7.18
CA ILE A 632 -5.48 -23.21 7.15
C ILE A 632 -5.60 -23.68 5.70
N GLU A 633 -6.29 -22.93 4.84
CA GLU A 633 -6.47 -23.29 3.43
C GLU A 633 -5.16 -23.25 2.65
N THR A 634 -4.25 -22.32 2.96
CA THR A 634 -2.91 -22.28 2.35
C THR A 634 -2.11 -23.53 2.71
N ILE A 635 -2.15 -23.98 3.97
CA ILE A 635 -1.48 -25.22 4.38
C ILE A 635 -2.10 -26.43 3.68
N ARG A 636 -3.44 -26.52 3.62
CA ARG A 636 -4.14 -27.62 2.96
C ARG A 636 -3.83 -27.67 1.47
N ALA A 637 -3.90 -26.55 0.76
CA ALA A 637 -3.60 -26.47 -0.67
C ALA A 637 -2.11 -26.72 -0.98
N THR A 638 -1.20 -26.24 -0.13
CA THR A 638 0.25 -26.35 -0.38
C THR A 638 0.77 -27.76 -0.04
N PHE A 639 0.32 -28.35 1.08
CA PHE A 639 0.90 -29.56 1.66
C PHE A 639 -0.05 -30.77 1.69
N GLY A 640 -1.36 -30.58 1.48
CA GLY A 640 -2.36 -31.64 1.65
C GLY A 640 -2.59 -32.03 3.11
N VAL A 641 -2.23 -31.18 4.06
CA VAL A 641 -2.31 -31.43 5.50
C VAL A 641 -3.45 -30.62 6.12
N ASP A 642 -4.24 -31.25 6.99
CA ASP A 642 -5.27 -30.56 7.75
C ASP A 642 -4.78 -30.09 9.13
N VAL A 643 -4.98 -28.80 9.40
CA VAL A 643 -4.56 -28.11 10.62
C VAL A 643 -5.65 -27.21 11.19
N ASP A 644 -6.90 -27.37 10.76
CA ASP A 644 -8.00 -26.46 11.12
C ASP A 644 -8.15 -26.30 12.65
N GLU A 645 -8.37 -27.41 13.37
CA GLU A 645 -8.53 -27.44 14.83
C GLU A 645 -7.28 -26.93 15.57
N ASP A 646 -6.10 -27.29 15.08
CA ASP A 646 -4.83 -26.86 15.65
C ASP A 646 -4.63 -25.35 15.50
N ALA A 647 -4.91 -24.81 14.32
CA ALA A 647 -4.75 -23.40 14.00
C ALA A 647 -5.73 -22.54 14.79
N LYS A 648 -7.02 -22.89 14.84
CA LYS A 648 -8.05 -22.15 15.60
C LYS A 648 -7.77 -22.11 17.11
N ARG A 649 -7.13 -23.16 17.63
CA ARG A 649 -6.75 -23.25 19.06
C ARG A 649 -5.46 -22.51 19.39
N ILE A 650 -4.49 -22.49 18.47
CA ILE A 650 -3.13 -21.98 18.74
C ILE A 650 -2.95 -20.53 18.29
N LEU A 651 -3.54 -20.12 17.16
CA LEU A 651 -3.42 -18.76 16.66
C LEU A 651 -4.38 -17.81 17.39
N PRO A 652 -3.93 -16.59 17.71
CA PRO A 652 -4.84 -15.53 18.13
C PRO A 652 -5.91 -15.28 17.08
N ARG A 653 -7.12 -14.90 17.53
CA ARG A 653 -8.24 -14.58 16.64
C ARG A 653 -7.96 -13.31 15.85
N ASP A 654 -8.35 -13.31 14.58
CA ASP A 654 -8.27 -12.11 13.74
C ASP A 654 -9.35 -11.09 14.16
N MET A 655 -8.94 -9.86 14.46
CA MET A 655 -9.86 -8.81 14.87
C MET A 655 -10.51 -8.14 13.65
N ARG A 656 -11.84 -7.94 13.71
CA ARG A 656 -12.56 -7.20 12.67
C ARG A 656 -12.23 -5.71 12.73
N ALA A 657 -12.01 -5.10 11.58
CA ALA A 657 -11.90 -3.66 11.39
C ALA A 657 -12.55 -3.27 10.05
N ASP A 658 -13.26 -2.14 10.03
CA ASP A 658 -14.04 -1.68 8.88
C ASP A 658 -14.98 -2.77 8.30
N GLY A 659 -15.51 -3.65 9.16
CA GLY A 659 -16.44 -4.73 8.80
C GLY A 659 -15.80 -6.10 8.51
N PHE A 660 -14.48 -6.20 8.37
CA PHE A 660 -13.83 -7.46 7.96
C PHE A 660 -12.62 -7.81 8.85
N SER A 661 -12.36 -9.10 9.04
CA SER A 661 -11.18 -9.56 9.79
C SER A 661 -9.93 -9.61 8.92
N ASN A 662 -10.07 -9.55 7.59
CA ASN A 662 -8.96 -9.57 6.65
C ASN A 662 -8.37 -8.17 6.33
N THR A 663 -8.81 -7.14 7.05
CA THR A 663 -8.33 -5.76 6.91
C THR A 663 -6.88 -5.64 7.38
N ALA A 664 -5.96 -5.34 6.45
CA ALA A 664 -4.52 -5.53 6.60
C ALA A 664 -3.89 -4.82 7.82
N TYR A 665 -4.31 -3.59 8.14
CA TYR A 665 -3.73 -2.83 9.26
C TYR A 665 -4.06 -3.39 10.65
N ASN A 666 -5.05 -4.28 10.74
CA ASN A 666 -5.46 -4.91 11.99
C ASN A 666 -4.84 -6.31 12.18
N LEU A 667 -4.05 -6.78 11.21
CA LEU A 667 -3.43 -8.10 11.19
C LEU A 667 -1.97 -8.08 11.69
N ASN A 668 -1.73 -7.30 12.75
CA ASN A 668 -0.39 -7.16 13.34
C ASN A 668 0.09 -8.46 13.99
N VAL A 669 1.40 -8.69 13.97
CA VAL A 669 2.05 -9.87 14.59
C VAL A 669 2.72 -9.47 15.90
N ASP A 670 2.32 -10.12 16.98
CA ASP A 670 2.97 -10.03 18.28
C ASP A 670 3.79 -11.29 18.60
N LEU A 671 4.37 -11.37 19.80
CA LEU A 671 5.15 -12.53 20.23
C LEU A 671 4.33 -13.82 20.31
N GLN A 672 3.03 -13.74 20.62
CA GLN A 672 2.17 -14.93 20.68
C GLN A 672 2.01 -15.55 19.30
N HIS A 673 1.84 -14.72 18.26
CA HIS A 673 1.79 -15.18 16.88
C HIS A 673 3.10 -15.87 16.46
N VAL A 674 4.26 -15.34 16.83
CA VAL A 674 5.56 -15.96 16.49
C VAL A 674 5.67 -17.37 17.10
N ASP A 675 5.35 -17.51 18.38
CA ASP A 675 5.36 -18.81 19.05
C ASP A 675 4.30 -19.76 18.47
N ALA A 676 3.13 -19.24 18.10
CA ALA A 676 2.05 -20.00 17.48
C ALA A 676 2.46 -20.57 16.10
N TYR A 677 3.03 -19.74 15.21
CA TYR A 677 3.50 -20.21 13.90
C TYR A 677 4.64 -21.22 14.01
N ALA A 678 5.55 -21.06 14.98
CA ALA A 678 6.61 -22.02 15.22
C ALA A 678 6.10 -23.40 15.68
N LYS A 679 5.01 -23.41 16.47
CA LYS A 679 4.30 -24.65 16.87
C LYS A 679 3.53 -25.25 15.70
N LEU A 680 2.82 -24.44 14.93
CA LEU A 680 2.06 -24.93 13.78
C LEU A 680 2.97 -25.50 12.68
N ALA A 681 4.11 -24.87 12.40
CA ALA A 681 5.09 -25.42 11.46
C ALA A 681 5.59 -26.82 11.89
N GLN A 682 5.72 -27.07 13.20
CA GLN A 682 6.04 -28.41 13.72
C GLN A 682 4.91 -29.39 13.48
N ILE A 683 3.67 -29.01 13.77
CA ILE A 683 2.48 -29.85 13.55
C ILE A 683 2.33 -30.19 12.07
N VAL A 684 2.50 -29.22 11.17
CA VAL A 684 2.41 -29.42 9.72
C VAL A 684 3.42 -30.47 9.27
N VAL A 685 4.70 -30.31 9.64
CA VAL A 685 5.74 -31.27 9.23
C VAL A 685 5.57 -32.64 9.91
N ALA A 686 5.03 -32.70 11.13
CA ALA A 686 4.74 -33.97 11.79
C ALA A 686 3.58 -34.74 11.12
N LYS A 687 2.63 -34.04 10.51
CA LYS A 687 1.52 -34.64 9.74
C LYS A 687 1.87 -34.88 8.26
N LEU A 688 2.97 -34.32 7.76
CA LEU A 688 3.38 -34.39 6.36
C LEU A 688 4.28 -35.61 6.12
N ASP A 689 4.01 -36.38 5.07
CA ASP A 689 5.01 -37.31 4.53
C ASP A 689 6.04 -36.54 3.69
N VAL A 690 7.17 -36.24 4.32
CA VAL A 690 8.20 -35.33 3.79
C VAL A 690 8.84 -35.86 2.51
N ARG A 691 9.05 -37.19 2.39
CA ARG A 691 9.74 -37.77 1.23
C ARG A 691 8.90 -37.71 -0.05
N PRO A 692 7.65 -38.21 -0.09
CA PRO A 692 6.78 -38.07 -1.25
C PRO A 692 6.56 -36.61 -1.62
N PHE A 693 6.37 -35.74 -0.64
CA PHE A 693 6.21 -34.31 -0.89
C PHE A 693 7.43 -33.73 -1.63
N ALA A 694 8.65 -33.98 -1.15
CA ALA A 694 9.88 -33.51 -1.80
C ALA A 694 10.10 -34.12 -3.18
N LYS A 695 9.74 -35.40 -3.38
CA LYS A 695 9.87 -36.09 -4.67
C LYS A 695 9.02 -35.49 -5.80
N ARG A 696 7.96 -34.74 -5.47
CA ARG A 696 7.17 -33.98 -6.46
C ARG A 696 8.01 -32.95 -7.22
N PHE A 697 9.07 -32.43 -6.58
CA PHE A 697 9.90 -31.36 -7.11
C PHE A 697 11.23 -31.87 -7.68
N ARG A 698 11.79 -32.94 -7.12
CA ARG A 698 13.05 -33.56 -7.57
C ARG A 698 13.06 -35.07 -7.32
N GLY A 699 13.43 -35.86 -8.33
CA GLY A 699 13.48 -37.33 -8.22
C GLY A 699 14.61 -37.85 -7.31
N ARG A 700 15.77 -37.19 -7.29
CA ARG A 700 16.90 -37.51 -6.41
C ARG A 700 16.90 -36.58 -5.19
N LEU A 701 16.89 -37.17 -4.00
CA LEU A 701 16.98 -36.45 -2.72
C LEU A 701 18.31 -36.81 -2.04
N SER A 702 19.20 -35.84 -1.89
CA SER A 702 20.47 -36.00 -1.17
C SER A 702 20.86 -34.69 -0.48
N MET A 703 21.75 -34.74 0.52
CA MET A 703 22.28 -33.55 1.20
C MET A 703 23.41 -32.83 0.43
N THR A 704 23.67 -33.21 -0.83
CA THR A 704 24.69 -32.49 -1.61
C THR A 704 24.20 -31.09 -1.97
N ASP A 705 25.13 -30.14 -2.08
CA ASP A 705 24.79 -28.72 -2.29
C ASP A 705 23.94 -28.52 -3.55
N ASN A 706 24.28 -29.21 -4.65
CA ASN A 706 23.56 -29.12 -5.92
C ASN A 706 22.14 -29.69 -5.84
N ASP A 707 21.97 -30.87 -5.24
CA ASP A 707 20.65 -31.50 -5.12
C ASP A 707 19.74 -30.70 -4.19
N MET A 708 20.25 -30.28 -3.02
CA MET A 708 19.49 -29.46 -2.07
C MET A 708 19.14 -28.09 -2.62
N ARG A 709 20.05 -27.43 -3.33
CA ARG A 709 19.78 -26.14 -3.98
C ARG A 709 18.60 -26.26 -4.94
N GLY A 710 18.65 -27.24 -5.83
CA GLY A 710 17.60 -27.45 -6.83
C GLY A 710 16.25 -27.81 -6.20
N LEU A 711 16.25 -28.61 -5.14
CA LEU A 711 15.03 -28.91 -4.39
C LEU A 711 14.45 -27.65 -3.71
N ILE A 712 15.29 -26.84 -3.07
CA ILE A 712 14.88 -25.59 -2.39
C ILE A 712 14.30 -24.58 -3.37
N GLU A 713 14.88 -24.46 -4.57
CA GLU A 713 14.39 -23.53 -5.60
C GLU A 713 12.96 -23.88 -6.04
N GLU A 714 12.69 -25.15 -6.42
CA GLU A 714 11.34 -25.57 -6.87
C GLU A 714 10.33 -25.65 -5.72
N MET A 715 10.72 -26.26 -4.60
CA MET A 715 9.85 -26.40 -3.43
C MET A 715 9.53 -25.03 -2.83
N GLY A 716 10.53 -24.14 -2.78
CA GLY A 716 10.35 -22.76 -2.34
C GLY A 716 9.45 -21.99 -3.28
N LYS A 717 9.57 -22.16 -4.62
CA LYS A 717 8.69 -21.53 -5.61
C LYS A 717 7.22 -21.85 -5.32
N TRP A 718 6.93 -23.11 -5.01
CA TRP A 718 5.59 -23.59 -4.64
C TRP A 718 5.12 -23.09 -3.27
N ILE A 719 5.93 -23.23 -2.22
CA ILE A 719 5.54 -22.90 -0.84
C ILE A 719 5.42 -21.38 -0.63
N LEU A 720 6.35 -20.60 -1.19
CA LEU A 720 6.47 -19.16 -0.95
C LEU A 720 5.80 -18.31 -2.04
N ARG A 721 5.07 -18.93 -2.97
CA ARG A 721 4.25 -18.26 -3.98
C ARG A 721 5.00 -17.41 -4.98
N GLY A 722 6.15 -17.93 -5.43
CA GLY A 722 6.95 -17.30 -6.46
C GLY A 722 8.43 -17.65 -6.35
N PRO A 723 9.23 -17.35 -7.39
CA PRO A 723 10.64 -17.71 -7.43
C PRO A 723 11.44 -17.08 -6.27
N LEU A 724 12.40 -17.85 -5.76
CA LEU A 724 13.31 -17.39 -4.71
C LEU A 724 14.47 -16.59 -5.31
N GLU A 725 14.89 -15.56 -4.61
CA GLU A 725 16.14 -14.87 -4.90
C GLU A 725 17.33 -15.72 -4.46
N GLY A 726 18.49 -15.56 -5.12
CA GLY A 726 19.67 -16.38 -4.83
C GLY A 726 20.12 -16.32 -3.36
N HIS A 727 19.89 -15.19 -2.68
CA HIS A 727 20.21 -15.05 -1.26
C HIS A 727 19.26 -15.86 -0.35
N GLU A 728 17.99 -16.01 -0.74
CA GLU A 728 16.99 -16.81 -0.01
C GLU A 728 17.30 -18.30 -0.12
N VAL A 729 17.71 -18.76 -1.32
CA VAL A 729 18.14 -20.13 -1.56
C VAL A 729 19.34 -20.48 -0.67
N VAL A 730 20.34 -19.60 -0.61
CA VAL A 730 21.51 -19.78 0.26
C VAL A 730 21.12 -19.87 1.74
N LEU A 731 20.15 -19.06 2.17
CA LEU A 731 19.70 -19.04 3.55
C LEU A 731 19.02 -20.35 3.94
N PHE A 732 18.04 -20.82 3.16
CA PHE A 732 17.38 -22.11 3.45
C PHE A 732 18.35 -23.28 3.37
N ARG A 733 19.31 -23.24 2.44
CA ARG A 733 20.34 -24.28 2.31
C ARG A 733 21.21 -24.37 3.55
N GLY A 734 21.52 -23.26 4.21
CA GLY A 734 22.27 -23.25 5.48
C GLY A 734 21.66 -24.13 6.58
N ILE A 735 20.34 -24.35 6.55
CA ILE A 735 19.63 -25.26 7.46
C ILE A 735 20.06 -26.71 7.16
N SER A 736 20.02 -27.12 5.90
CA SER A 736 20.43 -28.47 5.50
C SER A 736 21.89 -28.76 5.82
N THR A 737 22.78 -27.78 5.63
CA THR A 737 24.20 -27.88 6.03
C THR A 737 24.33 -28.10 7.53
N SER A 738 23.57 -27.36 8.34
CA SER A 738 23.60 -27.49 9.81
C SER A 738 23.10 -28.86 10.27
N VAL A 739 22.04 -29.38 9.64
CA VAL A 739 21.51 -30.73 9.92
C VAL A 739 22.53 -31.80 9.53
N ALA A 740 23.18 -31.66 8.38
CA ALA A 740 24.24 -32.56 7.94
C ALA A 740 25.42 -32.59 8.92
N SER A 741 25.89 -31.40 9.37
CA SER A 741 26.97 -31.29 10.36
C SER A 741 26.61 -31.88 11.73
N ALA A 742 25.33 -31.94 12.07
CA ALA A 742 24.83 -32.58 13.28
C ALA A 742 24.53 -34.08 13.12
N GLY A 743 24.79 -34.67 11.95
CA GLY A 743 24.53 -36.09 11.67
C GLY A 743 23.06 -36.45 11.43
N GLY A 744 22.21 -35.46 11.09
CA GLY A 744 20.78 -35.69 10.79
C GLY A 744 20.53 -36.36 9.44
N SER A 745 19.31 -36.87 9.24
CA SER A 745 18.90 -37.53 7.99
C SER A 745 18.42 -36.54 6.92
N VAL A 746 18.36 -36.98 5.66
CA VAL A 746 17.84 -36.17 4.53
C VAL A 746 16.43 -35.66 4.83
N ASP A 747 15.61 -36.48 5.48
CA ASP A 747 14.22 -36.15 5.82
C ASP A 747 14.17 -35.09 6.92
N ASP A 748 15.07 -35.16 7.91
CA ASP A 748 15.21 -34.12 8.93
C ASP A 748 15.57 -32.79 8.27
N ALA A 749 16.54 -32.79 7.33
CA ALA A 749 16.97 -31.58 6.64
C ALA A 749 15.82 -30.94 5.85
N ILE A 750 15.09 -31.73 5.06
CA ILE A 750 13.93 -31.25 4.29
C ILE A 750 12.83 -30.76 5.23
N GLY A 751 12.51 -31.52 6.29
CA GLY A 751 11.51 -31.14 7.28
C GLY A 751 11.84 -29.81 7.98
N TYR A 752 13.10 -29.58 8.35
CA TYR A 752 13.52 -28.29 8.92
C TYR A 752 13.47 -27.14 7.92
N VAL A 753 13.79 -27.39 6.64
CA VAL A 753 13.65 -26.38 5.57
C VAL A 753 12.18 -26.01 5.39
N ILE A 754 11.26 -26.99 5.31
CA ILE A 754 9.82 -26.74 5.19
C ILE A 754 9.32 -25.93 6.40
N ARG A 755 9.73 -26.30 7.62
CA ARG A 755 9.40 -25.53 8.83
C ARG A 755 9.84 -24.08 8.73
N ALA A 756 11.04 -23.83 8.21
CA ALA A 756 11.54 -22.47 8.04
C ALA A 756 10.76 -21.70 6.96
N MET A 757 10.38 -22.36 5.87
CA MET A 757 9.57 -21.76 4.81
C MET A 757 8.16 -21.37 5.31
N ILE A 758 7.47 -22.24 6.08
CA ILE A 758 6.16 -21.93 6.66
C ILE A 758 6.21 -20.72 7.61
N GLN A 759 7.33 -20.53 8.31
CA GLN A 759 7.54 -19.38 9.20
C GLN A 759 8.07 -18.13 8.48
N SER A 760 8.31 -18.22 7.16
CA SER A 760 8.81 -17.09 6.37
C SER A 760 7.75 -16.00 6.23
N PRO A 761 8.14 -14.72 6.24
CA PRO A 761 7.23 -13.63 5.88
C PRO A 761 6.58 -13.82 4.51
N LYS A 762 7.30 -14.38 3.52
CA LYS A 762 6.72 -14.69 2.20
C LYS A 762 5.60 -15.74 2.26
N PHE A 763 5.59 -16.60 3.29
CA PHE A 763 4.51 -17.55 3.52
C PHE A 763 3.37 -16.93 4.34
N LEU A 764 3.71 -16.20 5.42
CA LEU A 764 2.73 -15.65 6.36
C LEU A 764 2.02 -14.39 5.85
N TYR A 765 2.60 -13.69 4.89
CA TYR A 765 2.06 -12.46 4.31
C TYR A 765 1.91 -12.57 2.80
N ARG A 766 0.99 -11.77 2.26
CA ARG A 766 0.84 -11.51 0.84
C ARG A 766 1.82 -10.40 0.46
N ILE A 767 3.07 -10.79 0.19
CA ILE A 767 4.15 -9.85 -0.14
C ILE A 767 4.18 -9.62 -1.65
N GLU A 768 4.13 -8.36 -2.04
CA GLU A 768 4.34 -7.88 -3.40
C GLU A 768 5.51 -6.88 -3.35
N LYS A 769 6.30 -6.77 -4.41
CA LYS A 769 7.48 -5.88 -4.48
C LYS A 769 7.02 -4.43 -4.56
N GLN A 770 7.05 -3.72 -3.45
CA GLN A 770 6.53 -2.35 -3.41
C GLN A 770 7.61 -1.28 -3.64
N ARG A 771 8.86 -1.68 -3.87
CA ARG A 771 9.97 -0.75 -4.16
C ARG A 771 9.86 -0.23 -5.60
N GLY A 772 9.77 1.09 -5.74
CA GLY A 772 9.74 1.75 -7.04
C GLY A 772 10.08 3.24 -6.90
N ASP A 773 9.32 4.07 -7.59
CA ASP A 773 9.56 5.51 -7.78
C ASP A 773 8.35 6.36 -7.35
N GLY A 774 7.47 5.83 -6.49
CA GLY A 774 6.23 6.51 -6.08
C GLY A 774 5.06 6.23 -7.01
N GLN A 775 5.33 5.44 -8.04
CA GLN A 775 4.50 5.28 -9.21
C GLN A 775 3.65 4.02 -9.12
N GLN A 776 2.47 4.07 -9.70
CA GLN A 776 1.67 2.87 -9.90
C GLN A 776 2.38 1.95 -10.92
N ARG A 777 2.67 0.71 -10.52
CA ARG A 777 3.23 -0.35 -11.39
C ARG A 777 2.23 -1.49 -11.55
N GLU A 778 2.35 -2.23 -12.64
CA GLU A 778 1.69 -3.55 -12.75
C GLU A 778 2.36 -4.55 -11.80
N LEU A 779 1.56 -5.48 -11.27
CA LEU A 779 2.05 -6.66 -10.55
C LEU A 779 2.90 -7.55 -11.49
N ASP A 780 3.82 -8.33 -10.93
CA ASP A 780 4.43 -9.44 -11.69
C ASP A 780 3.46 -10.64 -11.80
N GLU A 781 3.71 -11.57 -12.73
CA GLU A 781 2.81 -12.70 -13.01
C GLU A 781 2.52 -13.56 -11.76
N TYR A 782 3.53 -13.79 -10.91
CA TYR A 782 3.36 -14.59 -9.70
C TYR A 782 2.64 -13.81 -8.60
N GLU A 783 2.90 -12.50 -8.50
CA GLU A 783 2.15 -11.60 -7.62
C GLU A 783 0.68 -11.56 -8.02
N LEU A 784 0.37 -11.46 -9.32
CA LEU A 784 -1.00 -11.48 -9.83
C LEU A 784 -1.67 -12.83 -9.56
N ALA A 785 -1.02 -13.95 -9.85
CA ALA A 785 -1.51 -15.30 -9.53
C ALA A 785 -1.88 -15.45 -8.05
N SER A 786 -0.98 -15.02 -7.15
CA SER A 786 -1.21 -15.01 -5.70
C SER A 786 -2.39 -14.12 -5.33
N ARG A 787 -2.50 -12.93 -5.93
CA ARG A 787 -3.59 -12.00 -5.64
C ARG A 787 -4.94 -12.57 -6.10
N LEU A 788 -5.01 -13.18 -7.29
CA LEU A 788 -6.19 -13.87 -7.80
C LEU A 788 -6.61 -15.04 -6.89
N SER A 789 -5.66 -15.89 -6.48
CA SER A 789 -5.97 -17.07 -5.65
C SER A 789 -6.54 -16.68 -4.30
N TYR A 790 -6.02 -15.65 -3.63
CA TYR A 790 -6.56 -15.22 -2.35
C TYR A 790 -7.87 -14.43 -2.46
N ILE A 791 -8.09 -13.70 -3.57
CA ILE A 791 -9.38 -13.03 -3.81
C ILE A 791 -10.48 -14.06 -4.07
N ILE A 792 -10.23 -15.04 -4.94
CA ILE A 792 -11.25 -15.99 -5.41
C ILE A 792 -11.39 -17.18 -4.47
N TRP A 793 -10.30 -17.71 -3.91
CA TRP A 793 -10.31 -18.94 -3.12
C TRP A 793 -9.93 -18.78 -1.65
N GLY A 794 -9.37 -17.63 -1.25
CA GLY A 794 -8.80 -17.47 0.10
C GLY A 794 -7.61 -18.42 0.37
N ALA A 795 -6.94 -18.93 -0.67
CA ALA A 795 -5.91 -19.95 -0.59
C ALA A 795 -4.75 -19.69 -1.56
N SER A 796 -3.69 -20.50 -1.50
CA SER A 796 -2.56 -20.43 -2.43
C SER A 796 -2.94 -20.79 -3.88
N PRO A 797 -2.18 -20.30 -4.89
CA PRO A 797 -2.36 -20.70 -6.28
C PRO A 797 -2.23 -22.21 -6.47
N ASP A 798 -3.03 -22.77 -7.38
CA ASP A 798 -2.87 -24.15 -7.82
C ASP A 798 -1.83 -24.27 -8.94
N GLN A 799 -1.53 -25.51 -9.33
CA GLN A 799 -0.49 -25.77 -10.33
C GLN A 799 -0.80 -25.13 -11.68
N GLU A 800 -2.07 -25.11 -12.10
CA GLU A 800 -2.47 -24.53 -13.38
C GLU A 800 -2.28 -23.00 -13.38
N LEU A 801 -2.68 -22.31 -12.30
CA LEU A 801 -2.48 -20.87 -12.18
C LEU A 801 -0.98 -20.49 -12.11
N TYR A 802 -0.14 -21.32 -11.48
CA TYR A 802 1.32 -21.14 -11.53
C TYR A 802 1.87 -21.32 -12.94
N SER A 803 1.42 -22.34 -13.67
CA SER A 803 1.88 -22.57 -15.04
C SER A 803 1.49 -21.42 -15.97
N ALA A 804 0.29 -20.84 -15.80
CA ALA A 804 -0.12 -19.63 -16.51
C ALA A 804 0.79 -18.43 -16.16
N ALA A 805 1.10 -18.23 -14.88
CA ALA A 805 2.03 -17.18 -14.44
C ALA A 805 3.46 -17.39 -14.98
N GLU A 806 3.94 -18.63 -15.04
CA GLU A 806 5.26 -18.97 -15.58
C GLU A 806 5.33 -18.75 -17.10
N ALA A 807 4.22 -19.01 -17.82
CA ALA A 807 4.10 -18.75 -19.25
C ALA A 807 3.94 -17.26 -19.60
N GLY A 808 3.49 -16.44 -18.65
CA GLY A 808 3.20 -15.02 -18.87
C GLY A 808 1.79 -14.77 -19.40
N ASP A 809 0.86 -15.69 -19.13
CA ASP A 809 -0.50 -15.67 -19.68
C ASP A 809 -1.45 -14.79 -18.87
N LEU A 810 -1.12 -14.43 -17.61
CA LEU A 810 -2.04 -13.63 -16.78
C LEU A 810 -1.99 -12.14 -17.12
N PHE A 811 -0.99 -11.68 -17.86
CA PHE A 811 -0.99 -10.34 -18.45
C PHE A 811 -1.78 -10.23 -19.75
N ASP A 812 -2.09 -11.35 -20.39
CA ASP A 812 -3.01 -11.38 -21.52
C ASP A 812 -4.46 -11.40 -21.01
N ASP A 813 -5.30 -10.51 -21.53
CA ASP A 813 -6.68 -10.37 -21.02
C ASP A 813 -7.50 -11.65 -21.26
N GLN A 814 -7.23 -12.41 -22.32
CA GLN A 814 -7.91 -13.68 -22.60
C GLN A 814 -7.39 -14.81 -21.70
N GLY A 815 -6.07 -14.87 -21.47
CA GLY A 815 -5.45 -15.79 -20.52
C GLY A 815 -5.95 -15.57 -19.09
N LEU A 816 -6.00 -14.31 -18.64
CA LEU A 816 -6.57 -13.91 -17.35
C LEU A 816 -8.05 -14.31 -17.24
N ALA A 817 -8.88 -13.95 -18.22
CA ALA A 817 -10.31 -14.28 -18.21
C ALA A 817 -10.56 -15.79 -18.13
N SER A 818 -9.77 -16.59 -18.86
CA SER A 818 -9.87 -18.05 -18.86
C SER A 818 -9.55 -18.63 -17.47
N GLN A 819 -8.48 -18.15 -16.82
CA GLN A 819 -8.14 -18.58 -15.47
C GLN A 819 -9.19 -18.15 -14.45
N VAL A 820 -9.69 -16.90 -14.52
CA VAL A 820 -10.75 -16.42 -13.60
C VAL A 820 -12.02 -17.25 -13.75
N GLN A 821 -12.46 -17.53 -14.98
CA GLN A 821 -13.65 -18.36 -15.23
C GLN A 821 -13.50 -19.76 -14.64
N ARG A 822 -12.34 -20.41 -14.86
CA ARG A 822 -12.03 -21.72 -14.28
C ARG A 822 -12.06 -21.66 -12.75
N MET A 823 -11.41 -20.68 -12.16
CA MET A 823 -11.31 -20.55 -10.71
C MET A 823 -12.67 -20.31 -10.05
N LEU A 824 -13.58 -19.61 -10.73
CA LEU A 824 -14.95 -19.40 -10.27
C LEU A 824 -15.83 -20.66 -10.32
N GLN A 825 -15.43 -21.72 -11.05
CA GLN A 825 -16.13 -23.02 -11.01
C GLN A 825 -15.64 -23.93 -9.87
N ASP A 826 -14.58 -23.53 -9.16
CA ASP A 826 -14.03 -24.32 -8.06
C ASP A 826 -14.85 -24.13 -6.76
N PRO A 827 -15.12 -25.20 -5.99
CA PRO A 827 -15.83 -25.09 -4.71
C PRO A 827 -15.24 -24.09 -3.72
N ARG A 828 -13.94 -23.81 -3.78
CA ARG A 828 -13.29 -22.79 -2.95
C ARG A 828 -13.82 -21.38 -3.22
N ALA A 829 -14.28 -21.10 -4.45
CA ALA A 829 -14.93 -19.82 -4.76
C ALA A 829 -16.26 -19.66 -4.01
N VAL A 830 -17.02 -20.75 -3.89
CA VAL A 830 -18.23 -20.80 -3.06
C VAL A 830 -17.86 -20.53 -1.60
N SER A 831 -16.89 -21.27 -1.04
CA SER A 831 -16.45 -21.07 0.35
C SER A 831 -15.98 -19.65 0.64
N GLN A 832 -15.24 -19.03 -0.28
CA GLN A 832 -14.78 -17.65 -0.14
C GLN A 832 -15.93 -16.65 -0.16
N SER A 833 -16.95 -16.86 -1.01
CA SER A 833 -18.17 -16.04 -1.01
C SER A 833 -18.95 -16.17 0.31
N LEU A 834 -19.03 -17.37 0.88
CA LEU A 834 -19.70 -17.59 2.16
C LEU A 834 -18.92 -17.00 3.33
N SER A 835 -17.59 -16.97 3.24
CA SER A 835 -16.73 -16.23 4.18
C SER A 835 -17.03 -14.73 4.15
N PHE A 836 -17.19 -14.16 2.94
CA PHE A 836 -17.64 -12.77 2.79
C PHE A 836 -18.99 -12.54 3.48
N ILE A 837 -20.02 -13.36 3.18
CA ILE A 837 -21.35 -13.23 3.78
C ILE A 837 -21.29 -13.30 5.32
N SER A 838 -20.53 -14.27 5.85
CA SER A 838 -20.35 -14.42 7.30
C SER A 838 -19.68 -13.21 7.94
N GLN A 839 -18.72 -12.56 7.27
CA GLN A 839 -18.00 -11.41 7.82
C GLN A 839 -18.78 -10.10 7.65
N TRP A 840 -19.42 -9.92 6.49
CA TRP A 840 -20.27 -8.77 6.20
C TRP A 840 -21.39 -8.63 7.24
N LEU A 841 -22.10 -9.72 7.51
CA LEU A 841 -23.21 -9.76 8.48
C LEU A 841 -22.76 -10.04 9.93
N ASN A 842 -21.45 -10.16 10.16
CA ASN A 842 -20.87 -10.48 11.47
C ASN A 842 -21.47 -11.75 12.13
N LEU A 843 -21.78 -12.78 11.34
CA LEU A 843 -22.44 -14.00 11.82
C LEU A 843 -21.61 -14.77 12.87
N GLY A 844 -20.30 -14.52 12.97
CA GLY A 844 -19.46 -15.08 14.03
C GLY A 844 -19.83 -14.60 15.44
N ARG A 845 -20.64 -13.54 15.58
CA ARG A 845 -21.18 -13.11 16.88
C ARG A 845 -22.14 -14.15 17.46
N MET A 846 -22.81 -14.93 16.61
CA MET A 846 -23.79 -15.95 17.01
C MET A 846 -23.18 -17.01 17.93
N ASP A 847 -21.91 -17.34 17.74
CA ASP A 847 -21.19 -18.37 18.52
C ASP A 847 -21.14 -18.06 20.04
N ASN A 848 -21.28 -16.79 20.42
CA ASN A 848 -21.15 -16.34 21.82
C ASN A 848 -22.36 -15.51 22.29
N MET A 849 -23.46 -15.53 21.53
CA MET A 849 -24.67 -14.76 21.85
C MET A 849 -25.40 -15.37 23.05
N GLN A 850 -25.76 -14.53 24.03
CA GLN A 850 -26.50 -14.91 25.23
C GLN A 850 -27.68 -13.94 25.44
N PRO A 851 -28.78 -14.07 24.66
CA PRO A 851 -30.01 -13.34 24.91
C PRO A 851 -30.55 -13.59 26.33
N SER A 852 -31.33 -12.65 26.87
CA SER A 852 -31.95 -12.77 28.20
C SER A 852 -32.71 -14.10 28.35
N PRO A 853 -32.34 -14.95 29.32
CA PRO A 853 -33.06 -16.19 29.59
C PRO A 853 -34.51 -15.97 30.02
N GLU A 854 -34.80 -14.83 30.65
CA GLU A 854 -36.14 -14.45 31.10
C GLU A 854 -37.05 -14.13 29.91
N ARG A 855 -36.55 -13.39 28.92
CA ARG A 855 -37.31 -13.00 27.71
C ARG A 855 -37.34 -14.12 26.67
N PHE A 856 -36.26 -14.88 26.53
CA PHE A 856 -36.08 -15.91 25.51
C PHE A 856 -35.74 -17.29 26.10
N PRO A 857 -36.64 -17.89 26.91
CA PRO A 857 -36.37 -19.16 27.60
C PRO A 857 -36.16 -20.36 26.68
N LYS A 858 -36.52 -20.22 25.39
CA LYS A 858 -36.34 -21.25 24.35
C LYS A 858 -35.00 -21.13 23.61
N TRP A 859 -34.21 -20.10 23.89
CA TRP A 859 -32.91 -19.91 23.26
C TRP A 859 -31.95 -21.05 23.62
N GLN A 860 -31.22 -21.54 22.63
CA GLN A 860 -30.17 -22.54 22.80
C GLN A 860 -29.00 -22.23 21.86
N PRO A 861 -27.74 -22.52 22.24
CA PRO A 861 -26.60 -22.34 21.34
C PRO A 861 -26.74 -23.10 20.00
N SER A 862 -27.42 -24.24 19.99
CA SER A 862 -27.71 -24.98 18.76
C SER A 862 -28.66 -24.23 17.81
N LEU A 863 -29.64 -23.50 18.34
CA LEU A 863 -30.53 -22.67 17.53
C LEU A 863 -29.77 -21.52 16.86
N ALA A 864 -28.80 -20.91 17.58
CA ALA A 864 -27.91 -19.90 17.02
C ALA A 864 -27.10 -20.45 15.82
N GLN A 865 -26.62 -21.69 15.94
CA GLN A 865 -25.90 -22.37 14.87
C GLN A 865 -26.82 -22.70 13.68
N ASP A 866 -28.06 -23.11 13.94
CA ASP A 866 -29.07 -23.37 12.90
C ASP A 866 -29.38 -22.10 12.10
N MET A 867 -29.60 -20.95 12.77
CA MET A 867 -29.80 -19.65 12.12
C MET A 867 -28.59 -19.20 11.28
N ARG A 868 -27.38 -19.43 11.80
CA ARG A 868 -26.14 -19.14 11.07
C ARG A 868 -26.05 -20.01 9.81
N ASN A 869 -26.32 -21.31 9.93
CA ASN A 869 -26.27 -22.25 8.82
C ASN A 869 -27.36 -22.00 7.77
N GLU A 870 -28.58 -21.64 8.18
CA GLU A 870 -29.66 -21.17 7.30
C GLU A 870 -29.14 -20.10 6.34
N THR A 871 -28.47 -19.09 6.90
CA THR A 871 -28.02 -17.92 6.15
C THR A 871 -26.95 -18.27 5.13
N LEU A 872 -26.01 -19.16 5.48
CA LEU A 872 -24.97 -19.60 4.56
C LEU A 872 -25.51 -20.52 3.46
N MET A 873 -26.41 -21.45 3.79
CA MET A 873 -27.07 -22.33 2.80
C MET A 873 -27.95 -21.53 1.84
N PHE A 874 -28.69 -20.54 2.36
CA PHE A 874 -29.45 -19.59 1.56
C PHE A 874 -28.57 -18.82 0.58
N ALA A 875 -27.45 -18.25 1.06
CA ALA A 875 -26.54 -17.51 0.20
C ALA A 875 -25.92 -18.39 -0.89
N GLU A 876 -25.54 -19.63 -0.57
CA GLU A 876 -25.05 -20.59 -1.56
C GLU A 876 -26.11 -20.90 -2.62
N GLU A 877 -27.35 -21.15 -2.20
CA GLU A 877 -28.48 -21.43 -3.08
C GLU A 877 -28.74 -20.27 -4.06
N VAL A 878 -28.84 -19.04 -3.55
CA VAL A 878 -29.15 -17.86 -4.36
C VAL A 878 -28.01 -17.51 -5.31
N LEU A 879 -26.76 -17.47 -4.82
CA LEU A 879 -25.61 -16.97 -5.58
C LEU A 879 -25.02 -18.00 -6.55
N TRP A 880 -25.03 -19.29 -6.20
CA TRP A 880 -24.28 -20.30 -6.95
C TRP A 880 -25.18 -21.32 -7.64
N LYS A 881 -26.26 -21.77 -6.99
CA LYS A 881 -27.20 -22.74 -7.59
C LYS A 881 -28.19 -22.06 -8.52
N GLN A 882 -28.79 -20.96 -8.08
CA GLN A 882 -29.73 -20.17 -8.88
C GLN A 882 -29.02 -19.08 -9.73
N LYS A 883 -27.77 -18.73 -9.38
CA LYS A 883 -26.94 -17.72 -10.08
C LYS A 883 -27.66 -16.37 -10.22
N ARG A 884 -28.38 -15.96 -9.18
CA ARG A 884 -29.15 -14.72 -9.16
C ARG A 884 -28.23 -13.51 -8.94
N PRO A 885 -28.67 -12.29 -9.31
CA PRO A 885 -28.00 -11.05 -8.94
C PRO A 885 -27.79 -10.96 -7.42
N LEU A 886 -26.72 -10.30 -6.98
CA LEU A 886 -26.39 -10.16 -5.55
C LEU A 886 -27.49 -9.50 -4.72
N SER A 887 -28.20 -8.53 -5.31
CA SER A 887 -29.32 -7.84 -4.66
C SER A 887 -30.50 -8.76 -4.32
N ASP A 888 -30.64 -9.89 -5.01
CA ASP A 888 -31.72 -10.85 -4.77
C ASP A 888 -31.56 -11.59 -3.43
N LEU A 889 -30.39 -11.50 -2.78
CA LEU A 889 -30.24 -11.92 -1.39
C LEU A 889 -31.25 -11.22 -0.47
N LEU A 890 -31.73 -10.03 -0.83
CA LEU A 890 -32.69 -9.28 -0.03
C LEU A 890 -34.14 -9.69 -0.27
N SER A 891 -34.48 -10.30 -1.41
CA SER A 891 -35.87 -10.54 -1.82
C SER A 891 -36.20 -12.01 -2.15
N ALA A 892 -35.20 -12.89 -2.19
CA ALA A 892 -35.40 -14.29 -2.54
C ALA A 892 -36.32 -15.02 -1.53
N GLN A 893 -37.34 -15.69 -2.07
CA GLN A 893 -38.37 -16.41 -1.31
C GLN A 893 -37.99 -17.89 -1.09
N VAL A 894 -36.78 -18.12 -0.60
CA VAL A 894 -36.27 -19.46 -0.28
C VAL A 894 -35.52 -19.41 1.04
N THR A 895 -35.56 -20.49 1.82
CA THR A 895 -34.70 -20.64 3.00
C THR A 895 -34.38 -22.11 3.29
N PHE A 896 -33.53 -22.37 4.29
CA PHE A 896 -33.16 -23.69 4.77
C PHE A 896 -33.38 -23.81 6.27
N LEU A 897 -34.30 -24.67 6.69
CA LEU A 897 -34.71 -24.78 8.09
C LEU A 897 -34.47 -26.19 8.63
N THR A 898 -33.89 -26.28 9.82
CA THR A 898 -33.96 -27.47 10.68
C THR A 898 -35.33 -27.55 11.33
N PRO A 899 -35.73 -28.70 11.93
CA PRO A 899 -37.00 -28.79 12.67
C PRO A 899 -37.12 -27.77 13.80
N ALA A 900 -36.01 -27.53 14.52
CA ALA A 900 -35.96 -26.57 15.61
C ALA A 900 -36.16 -25.14 15.09
N LEU A 901 -35.49 -24.78 14.00
CA LEU A 901 -35.60 -23.45 13.41
C LEU A 901 -36.97 -23.21 12.74
N ALA A 902 -37.52 -24.22 12.05
CA ALA A 902 -38.87 -24.14 11.49
C ALA A 902 -39.90 -23.87 12.59
N LYS A 903 -39.81 -24.61 13.71
CA LYS A 903 -40.67 -24.36 14.88
C LYS A 903 -40.47 -22.97 15.48
N HIS A 904 -39.23 -22.49 15.56
CA HIS A 904 -38.92 -21.13 16.02
C HIS A 904 -39.57 -20.05 15.13
N TYR A 905 -39.63 -20.31 13.82
CA TYR A 905 -40.23 -19.42 12.84
C TYR A 905 -41.75 -19.58 12.65
N GLY A 906 -42.38 -20.54 13.34
CA GLY A 906 -43.80 -20.83 13.17
C GLY A 906 -44.14 -21.57 11.87
N ILE A 907 -43.15 -22.19 11.21
CA ILE A 907 -43.30 -22.95 9.97
C ILE A 907 -43.35 -24.45 10.31
N GLN A 908 -44.22 -25.21 9.62
CA GLN A 908 -44.31 -26.65 9.81
C GLN A 908 -43.04 -27.37 9.30
N PRO A 909 -42.35 -28.16 10.14
CA PRO A 909 -41.17 -28.92 9.71
C PRO A 909 -41.49 -29.94 8.61
N GLN A 910 -40.64 -30.02 7.57
CA GLN A 910 -40.78 -30.92 6.41
C GLN A 910 -39.80 -32.12 6.42
N GLY A 911 -39.04 -32.33 7.49
CA GLY A 911 -38.09 -33.45 7.61
C GLY A 911 -37.24 -33.34 8.88
N ASP A 912 -36.28 -34.24 9.08
CA ASP A 912 -35.49 -34.33 10.33
C ASP A 912 -34.15 -33.56 10.29
N LYS A 913 -33.83 -32.94 9.15
CA LYS A 913 -32.58 -32.22 8.88
C LYS A 913 -32.87 -30.89 8.20
N ALA A 914 -31.85 -30.03 8.10
CA ALA A 914 -31.92 -28.80 7.31
C ALA A 914 -32.40 -29.10 5.87
N THR A 915 -33.54 -28.54 5.50
CA THR A 915 -34.21 -28.78 4.21
C THR A 915 -34.59 -27.45 3.58
N ARG A 916 -34.65 -27.38 2.24
CA ARG A 916 -35.06 -26.18 1.48
C ARG A 916 -36.57 -25.94 1.60
N TYR A 917 -36.98 -24.71 1.90
CA TYR A 917 -38.38 -24.27 1.96
C TYR A 917 -38.64 -23.18 0.92
N ASP A 918 -39.83 -23.20 0.33
CA ASP A 918 -40.39 -22.08 -0.43
C ASP A 918 -41.11 -21.14 0.54
N LEU A 919 -40.80 -19.85 0.47
CA LEU A 919 -41.39 -18.82 1.33
C LEU A 919 -42.45 -17.98 0.61
N SER A 920 -42.80 -18.30 -0.64
CA SER A 920 -43.76 -17.52 -1.44
C SER A 920 -45.12 -17.35 -0.76
N ASP A 921 -45.55 -18.34 0.04
CA ASP A 921 -46.79 -18.32 0.82
C ASP A 921 -46.59 -17.89 2.29
N VAL A 922 -45.41 -17.37 2.65
CA VAL A 922 -45.06 -16.88 3.98
C VAL A 922 -44.65 -15.40 3.87
N PRO A 923 -45.60 -14.45 3.68
CA PRO A 923 -45.28 -13.05 3.36
C PRO A 923 -44.42 -12.33 4.40
N SER A 924 -44.42 -12.84 5.64
CA SER A 924 -43.61 -12.33 6.74
C SER A 924 -42.15 -12.75 6.68
N ARG A 925 -41.74 -13.68 5.82
CA ARG A 925 -40.35 -14.13 5.69
C ARG A 925 -39.93 -14.15 4.22
N GLY A 926 -38.66 -13.88 3.98
CA GLY A 926 -38.11 -13.80 2.63
C GLY A 926 -36.93 -12.85 2.61
N GLY A 927 -35.84 -13.30 2.00
CA GLY A 927 -34.60 -12.55 1.96
C GLY A 927 -33.87 -12.40 3.31
N LEU A 928 -32.63 -11.98 3.19
CA LEU A 928 -31.60 -12.03 4.23
C LEU A 928 -31.96 -11.25 5.51
N MET A 929 -32.67 -10.13 5.40
CA MET A 929 -32.97 -9.27 6.55
C MET A 929 -34.06 -9.84 7.47
N THR A 930 -34.74 -10.92 7.05
CA THR A 930 -35.74 -11.63 7.85
C THR A 930 -35.17 -12.87 8.56
N HIS A 931 -33.89 -13.18 8.36
CA HIS A 931 -33.23 -14.30 9.00
C HIS A 931 -32.92 -14.00 10.47
N GLY A 932 -33.13 -15.00 11.33
CA GLY A 932 -32.87 -14.90 12.76
C GLY A 932 -31.42 -14.53 13.06
N SER A 933 -30.45 -15.03 12.28
CA SER A 933 -29.03 -14.69 12.48
C SER A 933 -28.74 -13.19 12.31
N VAL A 934 -29.33 -12.56 11.30
CA VAL A 934 -29.13 -11.14 10.96
C VAL A 934 -29.84 -10.25 11.97
N LEU A 935 -31.07 -10.61 12.34
CA LEU A 935 -31.87 -9.87 13.32
C LEU A 935 -31.28 -9.95 14.73
N THR A 936 -30.71 -11.09 15.10
CA THR A 936 -30.15 -11.35 16.44
C THR A 936 -28.78 -10.68 16.62
N VAL A 937 -27.96 -10.54 15.57
CA VAL A 937 -26.63 -9.89 15.66
C VAL A 937 -26.71 -8.47 16.23
N GLY A 938 -27.84 -7.77 16.07
CA GLY A 938 -28.10 -6.43 16.61
C GLY A 938 -28.38 -6.34 18.12
N GLY A 939 -28.54 -7.48 18.82
CA GLY A 939 -28.96 -7.53 20.22
C GLY A 939 -30.42 -8.00 20.38
N ASP A 940 -30.77 -8.42 21.59
CA ASP A 940 -32.05 -9.07 21.91
C ASP A 940 -33.19 -8.10 22.27
N ASP A 941 -32.94 -6.78 22.19
CA ASP A 941 -33.93 -5.73 22.43
C ASP A 941 -34.83 -5.38 21.23
N ALA A 942 -34.58 -6.00 20.06
CA ALA A 942 -35.29 -5.66 18.82
C ALA A 942 -35.26 -4.15 18.48
N SER A 943 -34.21 -3.44 18.90
CA SER A 943 -34.14 -1.99 18.82
C SER A 943 -34.25 -1.45 17.39
N MET A 944 -35.13 -0.46 17.20
CA MET A 944 -35.23 0.28 15.93
C MET A 944 -33.91 0.98 15.58
N VAL A 945 -33.12 1.36 16.59
CA VAL A 945 -31.82 1.98 16.39
C VAL A 945 -30.85 1.00 15.74
N THR A 946 -30.65 -0.16 16.37
CA THR A 946 -29.62 -1.11 15.92
C THR A 946 -29.97 -1.71 14.57
N ARG A 947 -31.25 -2.02 14.32
CA ARG A 947 -31.73 -2.50 13.02
C ARG A 947 -31.67 -1.43 11.94
N GLY A 948 -32.01 -0.18 12.27
CA GLY A 948 -31.94 0.93 11.34
C GLY A 948 -30.51 1.22 10.92
N LEU A 949 -29.58 1.24 11.89
CA LEU A 949 -28.15 1.38 11.64
C LEU A 949 -27.57 0.20 10.85
N LEU A 950 -28.05 -1.03 11.08
CA LEU A 950 -27.66 -2.18 10.27
C LEU A 950 -27.99 -1.96 8.78
N VAL A 951 -29.24 -1.57 8.46
CA VAL A 951 -29.62 -1.26 7.07
C VAL A 951 -28.80 -0.08 6.53
N MET A 952 -28.68 0.99 7.31
CA MET A 952 -27.94 2.20 6.94
C MET A 952 -26.49 1.90 6.58
N HIS A 953 -25.75 1.18 7.44
CA HIS A 953 -24.32 0.93 7.26
C HIS A 953 -24.01 -0.25 6.33
N GLU A 954 -24.80 -1.32 6.38
CA GLU A 954 -24.49 -2.56 5.65
C GLU A 954 -25.14 -2.64 4.27
N LEU A 955 -26.30 -1.99 4.07
CA LEU A 955 -27.02 -1.99 2.78
C LEU A 955 -26.93 -0.65 2.04
N LEU A 956 -26.91 0.47 2.76
CA LEU A 956 -26.99 1.80 2.14
C LEU A 956 -25.68 2.59 2.20
N ARG A 957 -24.64 2.04 2.84
CA ARG A 957 -23.34 2.68 3.06
C ARG A 957 -23.47 4.09 3.65
N GLY A 958 -24.54 4.36 4.40
CA GLY A 958 -24.79 5.65 5.02
C GLY A 958 -23.92 5.86 6.25
N ILE A 959 -23.60 7.13 6.55
CA ILE A 959 -22.85 7.53 7.73
C ILE A 959 -23.79 8.22 8.71
N VAL A 960 -23.66 7.85 9.99
CA VAL A 960 -24.29 8.54 11.12
C VAL A 960 -23.18 8.85 12.10
N LYS A 961 -23.03 10.12 12.52
CA LYS A 961 -22.02 10.51 13.51
C LYS A 961 -22.55 10.29 14.93
N ASP A 962 -21.62 10.21 15.87
CA ASP A 962 -21.94 10.16 17.29
C ASP A 962 -22.76 11.39 17.73
N PRO A 963 -23.69 11.21 18.70
CA PRO A 963 -24.49 12.31 19.23
C PRO A 963 -23.58 13.39 19.87
N PRO A 964 -24.03 14.66 19.90
CA PRO A 964 -23.28 15.73 20.55
C PRO A 964 -22.92 15.40 22.02
N PRO A 965 -21.75 15.84 22.52
CA PRO A 965 -21.36 15.62 23.91
C PRO A 965 -22.41 16.14 24.90
N GLY A 966 -22.79 15.31 25.87
CA GLY A 966 -23.80 15.66 26.88
C GLY A 966 -25.25 15.31 26.51
N THR A 967 -25.50 14.75 25.32
CA THR A 967 -26.82 14.20 24.95
C THR A 967 -27.13 12.97 25.81
N ASP A 968 -28.35 12.88 26.38
CA ASP A 968 -28.81 11.66 27.06
C ASP A 968 -29.10 10.57 26.03
N THR A 969 -28.34 9.49 26.08
CA THR A 969 -28.46 8.34 25.17
C THR A 969 -29.01 7.10 25.87
N THR A 970 -29.62 7.26 27.05
CA THR A 970 -30.23 6.15 27.78
C THR A 970 -31.34 5.52 26.95
N PRO A 971 -31.30 4.19 26.69
CA PRO A 971 -32.38 3.53 25.98
C PRO A 971 -33.70 3.64 26.76
N VAL A 972 -34.75 4.06 26.07
CA VAL A 972 -36.12 4.03 26.60
C VAL A 972 -36.67 2.61 26.41
N PRO A 973 -37.11 1.92 27.47
CA PRO A 973 -37.72 0.60 27.36
C PRO A 973 -39.14 0.70 26.81
N SER A 974 -39.62 -0.36 26.15
CA SER A 974 -41.04 -0.51 25.81
C SER A 974 -41.87 -0.81 27.07
N GLU A 975 -43.14 -0.43 27.04
CA GLU A 975 -44.09 -0.63 28.13
C GLU A 975 -45.52 -0.77 27.57
N PRO A 976 -46.53 -1.17 28.38
CA PRO A 976 -47.90 -1.23 27.91
C PRO A 976 -48.38 0.11 27.36
N GLY A 977 -48.79 0.13 26.09
CA GLY A 977 -49.17 1.32 25.33
C GLY A 977 -48.06 1.96 24.49
N LEU A 978 -46.81 1.51 24.63
CA LEU A 978 -45.64 2.10 23.97
C LEU A 978 -44.68 1.03 23.41
N SER A 979 -44.75 0.79 22.09
CA SER A 979 -43.85 -0.13 21.39
C SER A 979 -42.49 0.49 21.09
N GLN A 980 -41.51 -0.34 20.70
CA GLN A 980 -40.20 0.13 20.21
C GLN A 980 -40.33 1.11 19.02
N ARG A 981 -41.32 0.93 18.15
CA ARG A 981 -41.59 1.90 17.08
C ARG A 981 -42.23 3.18 17.60
N GLY A 982 -43.13 3.11 18.59
CA GLY A 982 -43.68 4.32 19.22
C GLY A 982 -42.56 5.20 19.79
N ILE A 983 -41.60 4.59 20.49
CA ILE A 983 -40.40 5.27 21.01
C ILE A 983 -39.58 5.92 19.88
N ALA A 984 -39.41 5.22 18.75
CA ALA A 984 -38.72 5.76 17.59
C ALA A 984 -39.46 6.94 16.96
N GLU A 985 -40.79 6.86 16.83
CA GLU A 985 -41.63 7.95 16.30
C GLU A 985 -41.57 9.20 17.19
N ASP A 986 -41.63 9.04 18.52
CA ASP A 986 -41.44 10.13 19.48
C ASP A 986 -40.06 10.78 19.36
N ARG A 987 -39.01 9.96 19.16
CA ARG A 987 -37.64 10.44 18.98
C ARG A 987 -37.43 11.18 17.66
N ILE A 988 -38.05 10.71 16.58
CA ILE A 988 -38.01 11.37 15.26
C ILE A 988 -38.83 12.68 15.26
N ALA A 989 -39.84 12.79 16.10
CA ALA A 989 -40.63 13.99 16.29
C ALA A 989 -39.94 15.03 17.21
N ASN A 990 -38.97 14.62 18.03
CA ASN A 990 -38.22 15.51 18.91
C ASN A 990 -37.14 16.28 18.15
N ASP A 991 -37.18 17.62 18.18
CA ASP A 991 -36.24 18.48 17.45
C ASP A 991 -34.76 18.19 17.76
N ALA A 992 -34.42 17.88 19.03
CA ALA A 992 -33.04 17.61 19.44
C ALA A 992 -32.50 16.26 18.93
N CYS A 993 -33.38 15.28 18.70
CA CYS A 993 -33.00 13.92 18.28
C CYS A 993 -33.25 13.66 16.79
N SER A 994 -34.18 14.38 16.18
CA SER A 994 -34.67 14.15 14.83
C SER A 994 -33.58 14.28 13.76
N GLY A 995 -32.59 15.17 13.97
CA GLY A 995 -31.48 15.41 13.05
C GLY A 995 -30.63 14.16 12.76
N CYS A 996 -30.53 13.22 13.71
CA CYS A 996 -29.83 11.96 13.47
C CYS A 996 -30.81 10.80 13.19
N HIS A 997 -31.84 10.65 14.02
CA HIS A 997 -32.68 9.44 14.03
C HIS A 997 -33.61 9.30 12.82
N ARG A 998 -34.00 10.42 12.19
CA ARG A 998 -34.84 10.42 10.97
C ARG A 998 -34.18 9.70 9.79
N LYS A 999 -32.84 9.58 9.80
CA LYS A 999 -32.07 8.97 8.70
C LYS A 999 -32.12 7.45 8.67
N PHE A 1000 -32.23 6.79 9.83
CA PHE A 1000 -32.01 5.34 9.92
C PHE A 1000 -33.11 4.57 10.65
N GLU A 1001 -33.78 5.11 11.67
CA GLU A 1001 -34.82 4.35 12.39
C GLU A 1001 -36.01 3.94 11.49
N PRO A 1002 -36.49 4.77 10.55
CA PRO A 1002 -37.54 4.35 9.60
C PRO A 1002 -37.17 3.14 8.74
N LEU A 1003 -35.87 2.87 8.56
CA LEU A 1003 -35.38 1.70 7.82
C LEU A 1003 -35.66 0.38 8.56
N ALA A 1004 -35.94 0.45 9.87
CA ALA A 1004 -36.24 -0.71 10.71
C ALA A 1004 -37.75 -0.97 10.88
N PHE A 1005 -38.64 -0.04 10.50
CA PHE A 1005 -40.07 -0.14 10.82
C PHE A 1005 -40.74 -1.36 10.17
N GLY A 1006 -40.31 -1.74 8.96
CA GLY A 1006 -40.76 -2.98 8.33
C GLY A 1006 -40.31 -4.25 9.06
N LEU A 1007 -39.39 -4.16 10.02
CA LEU A 1007 -38.90 -5.31 10.80
C LEU A 1007 -39.49 -5.34 12.21
N GLU A 1008 -40.44 -4.46 12.57
CA GLU A 1008 -40.94 -4.34 13.95
C GLU A 1008 -41.58 -5.62 14.47
N LYS A 1009 -42.25 -6.40 13.62
CA LYS A 1009 -42.88 -7.67 14.01
C LYS A 1009 -41.91 -8.80 14.35
N PHE A 1010 -40.60 -8.61 14.16
CA PHE A 1010 -39.61 -9.58 14.59
C PHE A 1010 -39.07 -9.24 15.97
N ASP A 1011 -39.07 -10.19 16.91
CA ASP A 1011 -38.44 -10.00 18.22
C ASP A 1011 -36.90 -10.02 18.14
N GLY A 1012 -36.23 -9.86 19.28
CA GLY A 1012 -34.77 -9.78 19.38
C GLY A 1012 -34.03 -11.02 18.90
N VAL A 1013 -34.70 -12.17 18.76
CA VAL A 1013 -34.14 -13.42 18.26
C VAL A 1013 -34.77 -13.87 16.94
N GLY A 1014 -35.47 -12.96 16.25
CA GLY A 1014 -36.01 -13.14 14.92
C GLY A 1014 -37.27 -14.00 14.81
N ALA A 1015 -37.98 -14.27 15.91
CA ALA A 1015 -39.33 -14.85 15.83
C ALA A 1015 -40.35 -13.75 15.50
N PHE A 1016 -41.43 -14.13 14.82
CA PHE A 1016 -42.42 -13.19 14.30
C PHE A 1016 -43.66 -13.15 15.20
N HIS A 1017 -44.11 -11.95 15.56
CA HIS A 1017 -45.26 -11.73 16.44
C HIS A 1017 -46.12 -10.56 15.96
N ASP A 1018 -47.43 -10.65 16.20
CA ASP A 1018 -48.37 -9.54 15.93
C ASP A 1018 -48.46 -8.54 17.09
N VAL A 1019 -48.02 -8.96 18.29
CA VAL A 1019 -47.95 -8.13 19.50
C VAL A 1019 -46.61 -8.34 20.22
N ASP A 1020 -46.11 -7.33 20.94
CA ASP A 1020 -44.94 -7.48 21.81
C ASP A 1020 -45.28 -8.12 23.17
N GLU A 1021 -44.27 -8.25 24.03
CA GLU A 1021 -44.39 -8.83 25.38
C GLU A 1021 -45.32 -8.04 26.33
N TYR A 1022 -45.69 -6.80 25.96
CA TYR A 1022 -46.60 -5.92 26.69
C TYR A 1022 -48.00 -5.85 26.07
N GLY A 1023 -48.25 -6.59 24.99
CA GLY A 1023 -49.53 -6.61 24.27
C GLY A 1023 -49.72 -5.45 23.29
N ASN A 1024 -48.68 -4.68 22.98
CA ASN A 1024 -48.76 -3.61 21.98
C ASN A 1024 -48.85 -4.22 20.59
N LYS A 1025 -49.76 -3.69 19.75
CA LYS A 1025 -49.89 -4.13 18.36
C LYS A 1025 -48.70 -3.65 17.52
N LEU A 1026 -48.03 -4.59 16.84
CA LEU A 1026 -46.88 -4.32 16.00
C LEU A 1026 -47.27 -4.07 14.54
N ARG A 1027 -46.44 -3.31 13.82
CA ARG A 1027 -46.70 -2.88 12.43
C ARG A 1027 -45.58 -3.33 11.49
N GLU A 1028 -45.85 -3.23 10.18
CA GLU A 1028 -44.87 -3.51 9.12
C GLU A 1028 -44.85 -2.44 8.03
N ASP A 1029 -45.79 -1.49 8.07
CA ASP A 1029 -45.87 -0.40 7.10
C ASP A 1029 -44.87 0.70 7.44
N GLY A 1030 -44.44 1.45 6.43
CA GLY A 1030 -43.53 2.57 6.65
C GLY A 1030 -43.11 3.25 5.37
N GLN A 1031 -42.02 4.01 5.48
CA GLN A 1031 -41.36 4.62 4.34
C GLN A 1031 -39.85 4.55 4.50
N VAL A 1032 -39.15 4.41 3.37
CA VAL A 1032 -37.68 4.39 3.31
C VAL A 1032 -37.20 5.53 2.43
N LEU A 1033 -36.25 6.31 2.94
CA LEU A 1033 -35.50 7.27 2.15
C LEU A 1033 -34.08 6.72 1.95
N ILE A 1034 -33.76 6.39 0.71
CA ILE A 1034 -32.43 5.88 0.36
C ILE A 1034 -31.47 7.07 0.26
N PRO A 1035 -30.26 7.01 0.85
CA PRO A 1035 -29.25 8.05 0.68
C PRO A 1035 -29.02 8.38 -0.79
N GLY A 1036 -29.14 9.66 -1.12
CA GLY A 1036 -29.10 10.16 -2.49
C GLY A 1036 -30.49 10.37 -3.10
N ASP A 1037 -31.53 9.61 -2.76
CA ASP A 1037 -32.85 9.81 -3.36
C ASP A 1037 -33.49 11.14 -2.92
N ALA A 1038 -34.38 11.67 -3.77
CA ALA A 1038 -35.04 12.95 -3.52
C ALA A 1038 -36.30 12.82 -2.66
N LYS A 1039 -36.95 11.64 -2.63
CA LYS A 1039 -38.23 11.41 -1.94
C LYS A 1039 -38.28 10.02 -1.31
N PRO A 1040 -38.95 9.86 -0.17
CA PRO A 1040 -39.15 8.56 0.45
C PRO A 1040 -40.13 7.68 -0.35
N MET A 1041 -39.92 6.36 -0.32
CA MET A 1041 -40.79 5.34 -0.90
C MET A 1041 -41.59 4.65 0.20
N LYS A 1042 -42.90 4.50 0.00
CA LYS A 1042 -43.80 3.84 0.96
C LYS A 1042 -43.85 2.34 0.75
N TYR A 1043 -44.04 1.58 1.83
CA TYR A 1043 -44.29 0.14 1.82
C TYR A 1043 -45.32 -0.23 2.89
N SER A 1044 -45.98 -1.37 2.72
CA SER A 1044 -46.99 -1.89 3.64
C SER A 1044 -46.60 -3.21 4.31
N THR A 1045 -45.55 -3.88 3.83
CA THR A 1045 -45.08 -5.16 4.39
C THR A 1045 -43.56 -5.24 4.38
N SER A 1046 -43.02 -6.14 5.23
CA SER A 1046 -41.60 -6.50 5.25
C SER A 1046 -41.07 -6.91 3.87
N GLY A 1047 -41.85 -7.71 3.13
CA GLY A 1047 -41.51 -8.15 1.78
C GLY A 1047 -41.43 -7.00 0.76
N GLN A 1048 -42.33 -6.02 0.83
CA GLN A 1048 -42.26 -4.84 -0.03
C GLN A 1048 -41.04 -3.96 0.28
N LEU A 1049 -40.68 -3.80 1.56
CA LEU A 1049 -39.43 -3.14 1.95
C LEU A 1049 -38.21 -3.86 1.34
N MET A 1050 -38.18 -5.19 1.44
CA MET A 1050 -37.13 -6.02 0.86
C MET A 1050 -37.03 -5.85 -0.66
N GLU A 1051 -38.15 -5.80 -1.38
CA GLU A 1051 -38.16 -5.53 -2.81
C GLU A 1051 -37.62 -4.15 -3.16
N ILE A 1052 -37.98 -3.11 -2.39
CA ILE A 1052 -37.48 -1.75 -2.59
C ILE A 1052 -35.96 -1.73 -2.43
N LEU A 1053 -35.44 -2.37 -1.38
CA LEU A 1053 -33.99 -2.46 -1.14
C LEU A 1053 -33.28 -3.27 -2.24
N ALA A 1054 -33.86 -4.41 -2.67
CA ALA A 1054 -33.29 -5.25 -3.73
C ALA A 1054 -33.22 -4.51 -5.08
N LYS A 1055 -34.20 -3.66 -5.40
CA LYS A 1055 -34.24 -2.89 -6.66
C LYS A 1055 -33.40 -1.61 -6.60
N SER A 1056 -32.86 -1.25 -5.44
CA SER A 1056 -32.10 -0.01 -5.26
C SER A 1056 -30.69 -0.12 -5.85
N GLU A 1057 -30.34 0.82 -6.74
CA GLU A 1057 -28.97 0.95 -7.24
C GLU A 1057 -27.98 1.22 -6.10
N ARG A 1058 -28.37 2.01 -5.10
CA ARG A 1058 -27.54 2.29 -3.92
C ARG A 1058 -27.14 1.02 -3.16
N VAL A 1059 -28.07 0.06 -3.06
CA VAL A 1059 -27.79 -1.23 -2.42
C VAL A 1059 -26.81 -2.05 -3.23
N LYS A 1060 -26.97 -2.10 -4.56
CA LYS A 1060 -26.04 -2.82 -5.45
C LYS A 1060 -24.64 -2.21 -5.45
N GLU A 1061 -24.54 -0.88 -5.47
CA GLU A 1061 -23.27 -0.15 -5.31
C GLU A 1061 -22.61 -0.46 -3.97
N THR A 1062 -23.41 -0.56 -2.90
CA THR A 1062 -22.92 -0.90 -1.56
C THR A 1062 -22.40 -2.33 -1.50
N LEU A 1063 -23.10 -3.30 -2.10
CA LEU A 1063 -22.63 -4.68 -2.23
C LEU A 1063 -21.32 -4.74 -3.03
N THR A 1064 -21.24 -4.00 -4.13
CA THR A 1064 -20.01 -3.87 -4.95
C THR A 1064 -18.86 -3.33 -4.11
N TRP A 1065 -19.10 -2.27 -3.34
CA TRP A 1065 -18.11 -1.66 -2.45
C TRP A 1065 -17.63 -2.63 -1.37
N LYS A 1066 -18.54 -3.28 -0.64
CA LYS A 1066 -18.23 -4.21 0.45
C LYS A 1066 -17.44 -5.42 -0.05
N ILE A 1067 -17.81 -6.00 -1.19
CA ILE A 1067 -17.09 -7.13 -1.80
C ILE A 1067 -15.71 -6.69 -2.28
N THR A 1068 -15.59 -5.51 -2.91
CA THR A 1068 -14.29 -4.98 -3.35
C THR A 1068 -13.37 -4.71 -2.15
N GLN A 1069 -13.92 -4.12 -1.08
CA GLN A 1069 -13.19 -3.89 0.18
C GLN A 1069 -12.69 -5.20 0.79
N PHE A 1070 -13.55 -6.23 0.84
CA PHE A 1070 -13.18 -7.56 1.31
C PHE A 1070 -12.11 -8.23 0.43
N ALA A 1071 -12.23 -8.14 -0.90
CA ALA A 1071 -11.28 -8.70 -1.84
C ALA A 1071 -9.87 -8.09 -1.65
N LEU A 1072 -9.80 -6.76 -1.55
CA LEU A 1072 -8.55 -6.04 -1.33
C LEU A 1072 -8.01 -6.20 0.10
N GLY A 1073 -8.89 -6.35 1.10
CA GLY A 1073 -8.52 -6.43 2.52
C GLY A 1073 -7.99 -5.11 3.06
N ARG A 1074 -8.56 -4.00 2.60
CA ARG A 1074 -8.31 -2.63 3.09
C ARG A 1074 -9.57 -1.79 2.89
N PRO A 1075 -9.79 -0.71 3.66
CA PRO A 1075 -10.81 0.27 3.33
C PRO A 1075 -10.56 0.85 1.94
N LEU A 1076 -11.65 1.14 1.24
CA LEU A 1076 -11.63 1.88 -0.01
C LEU A 1076 -11.57 3.38 0.29
N LEU A 1077 -10.82 4.10 -0.51
CA LEU A 1077 -10.56 5.53 -0.38
C LEU A 1077 -11.27 6.30 -1.51
N ALA A 1078 -11.31 7.63 -1.40
CA ALA A 1078 -11.91 8.47 -2.42
C ALA A 1078 -11.30 8.26 -3.82
N GLU A 1079 -10.00 8.02 -3.90
CA GLU A 1079 -9.30 7.69 -5.15
C GLU A 1079 -9.71 6.37 -5.79
N ASP A 1080 -10.28 5.43 -5.03
CA ASP A 1080 -10.77 4.15 -5.56
C ASP A 1080 -12.18 4.28 -6.16
N ALA A 1081 -12.94 5.32 -5.79
CA ALA A 1081 -14.38 5.39 -6.02
C ALA A 1081 -14.78 5.32 -7.51
N SER A 1082 -14.01 5.96 -8.38
CA SER A 1082 -14.24 5.92 -9.83
C SER A 1082 -14.04 4.52 -10.39
N ILE A 1083 -12.96 3.83 -10.00
CA ILE A 1083 -12.69 2.45 -10.44
C ILE A 1083 -13.76 1.49 -9.88
N VAL A 1084 -14.22 1.70 -8.64
CA VAL A 1084 -15.31 0.88 -8.05
C VAL A 1084 -16.64 1.11 -8.79
N SER A 1085 -16.92 2.34 -9.23
CA SER A 1085 -18.07 2.62 -10.09
C SER A 1085 -17.97 1.88 -11.44
N ASP A 1086 -16.77 1.83 -12.04
CA ASP A 1086 -16.54 1.09 -13.28
C ASP A 1086 -16.71 -0.42 -13.10
N ILE A 1087 -16.21 -0.97 -11.98
CA ILE A 1087 -16.42 -2.37 -11.58
C ILE A 1087 -17.92 -2.65 -11.45
N HIS A 1088 -18.67 -1.78 -10.77
CA HIS A 1088 -20.11 -1.93 -10.59
C HIS A 1088 -20.84 -1.97 -11.94
N ARG A 1089 -20.58 -1.01 -12.84
CA ARG A 1089 -21.22 -0.99 -14.17
C ARG A 1089 -20.92 -2.23 -14.99
N GLN A 1090 -19.67 -2.70 -14.98
CA GLN A 1090 -19.28 -3.92 -15.68
C GLN A 1090 -19.94 -5.17 -15.08
N ALA A 1091 -20.07 -5.25 -13.75
CA ALA A 1091 -20.74 -6.36 -13.09
C ALA A 1091 -22.23 -6.41 -13.42
N GLU A 1092 -22.93 -5.27 -13.37
CA GLU A 1092 -24.37 -5.18 -13.70
C GLU A 1092 -24.65 -5.50 -15.17
N GLN A 1093 -23.80 -5.05 -16.10
CA GLN A 1093 -23.89 -5.42 -17.52
C GLN A 1093 -23.78 -6.94 -17.76
N ASN A 1094 -23.12 -7.64 -16.86
CA ASN A 1094 -22.95 -9.10 -16.87
C ASN A 1094 -23.89 -9.81 -15.88
N GLY A 1095 -25.03 -9.18 -15.53
CA GLY A 1095 -26.11 -9.77 -14.76
C GLY A 1095 -26.01 -9.58 -13.24
N GLY A 1096 -25.08 -8.79 -12.72
CA GLY A 1096 -24.99 -8.43 -11.29
C GLY A 1096 -24.71 -9.61 -10.35
N THR A 1097 -24.23 -10.73 -10.90
CA THR A 1097 -23.96 -11.95 -10.13
C THR A 1097 -22.63 -11.86 -9.36
N TYR A 1098 -22.45 -12.67 -8.31
CA TYR A 1098 -21.17 -12.74 -7.59
C TYR A 1098 -19.98 -13.06 -8.51
N PRO A 1099 -20.06 -14.05 -9.43
CA PRO A 1099 -18.99 -14.30 -10.40
C PRO A 1099 -18.70 -13.11 -11.33
N ALA A 1100 -19.74 -12.40 -11.80
CA ALA A 1100 -19.58 -11.23 -12.66
C ALA A 1100 -18.85 -10.10 -11.93
N LEU A 1101 -19.21 -9.85 -10.67
CA LEU A 1101 -18.56 -8.83 -9.85
C LEU A 1101 -17.11 -9.18 -9.54
N ILE A 1102 -16.82 -10.42 -9.13
CA ILE A 1102 -15.43 -10.84 -8.88
C ILE A 1102 -14.58 -10.72 -10.14
N THR A 1103 -15.14 -11.08 -11.30
CA THR A 1103 -14.46 -10.93 -12.60
C THR A 1103 -14.10 -9.46 -12.88
N ALA A 1104 -15.06 -8.54 -12.69
CA ALA A 1104 -14.81 -7.11 -12.85
C ALA A 1104 -13.76 -6.57 -11.84
N ILE A 1105 -13.81 -7.03 -10.59
CA ILE A 1105 -12.83 -6.65 -9.56
C ILE A 1105 -11.41 -7.09 -9.96
N VAL A 1106 -11.22 -8.36 -10.34
CA VAL A 1106 -9.87 -8.87 -10.64
C VAL A 1106 -9.29 -8.34 -11.94
N ALA A 1107 -10.14 -7.95 -12.89
CA ALA A 1107 -9.73 -7.29 -14.13
C ALA A 1107 -9.38 -5.80 -13.93
N SER A 1108 -9.76 -5.20 -12.80
CA SER A 1108 -9.55 -3.77 -12.54
C SER A 1108 -8.11 -3.42 -12.15
N ASP A 1109 -7.78 -2.14 -12.31
CA ASP A 1109 -6.51 -1.56 -11.87
C ASP A 1109 -6.28 -1.68 -10.35
N LEU A 1110 -7.35 -1.79 -9.54
CA LEU A 1110 -7.21 -2.01 -8.10
C LEU A 1110 -6.52 -3.34 -7.78
N VAL A 1111 -6.66 -4.34 -8.66
CA VAL A 1111 -6.07 -5.67 -8.50
C VAL A 1111 -4.82 -5.83 -9.37
N ARG A 1112 -4.81 -5.31 -10.60
CA ARG A 1112 -3.68 -5.50 -11.54
C ARG A 1112 -2.49 -4.62 -11.24
N LYS A 1113 -2.71 -3.50 -10.53
CA LYS A 1113 -1.68 -2.53 -10.23
C LYS A 1113 -1.43 -2.35 -8.73
N ILE A 1114 -0.28 -1.78 -8.40
CA ILE A 1114 0.14 -1.43 -7.05
C ILE A 1114 0.94 -0.12 -7.06
N ASN A 1115 0.68 0.75 -6.08
CA ASN A 1115 1.49 1.95 -5.87
C ASN A 1115 2.83 1.55 -5.26
N THR A 1116 3.92 2.00 -5.87
CA THR A 1116 5.26 1.81 -5.33
C THR A 1116 5.63 2.92 -4.36
N GLU A 1117 6.52 2.63 -3.42
CA GLU A 1117 7.07 3.63 -2.50
C GLU A 1117 7.83 4.72 -3.27
N SER A 1118 7.50 5.99 -3.01
CA SER A 1118 8.27 7.14 -3.49
C SER A 1118 9.63 7.17 -2.79
N LYS A 1119 10.72 7.24 -3.57
CA LYS A 1119 12.10 7.26 -3.07
C LYS A 1119 12.45 8.46 -2.22
#